data_AF-A0A497HAD5-F1
#
_entry.id   AF-A0A497HAD5-F1
#
_cell.length_a   1.000
_cell.length_b   1.000
_cell.length_c   1.000
_cell.angle_alpha   90.00
_cell.angle_beta   90.00
_cell.angle_gamma   90.00
#
_symmetry.space_group_name_H-M   'P 1'
#
loop_
_entity.id
_entity.type
_entity.pdbx_description
1 polymer ?
#
loop_
_entity_poly.entity_id
_entity_poly.type
_entity_poly.pdbx_seq_one_letter_code
_entity_poly.pdbx_strand_id
1 'polypeptide(L)'
;MMIKKQLIAVILVEFSMISTAIVLPSPQALPDNGFSKGVSWTPIVPLKKITFVDFDENNLLDDYSYLASIPTSVFYDKNDNKIYSHPLLYYQDPYPVKKDKERSLNARQGLDYFMEDWMGYCNGRLDGMTLINVPKEKVKQWPSRNVTVIDGDDPYSVASQIALNDWSYSDRAVLAVIKENYSKPNNITEGSLKGIVTPKEVKKIHFEVPKTNEVYPIYNEFNVPEGYKLLKVRSWYPCFYFEAGIPGFEGLINMSIPAGDRDLQVYCDMNGRWMMAGITNGWNAKGGMDIDKTSVYVYKNGRWSVAITDVPTKALDINSVFSNPLLNLKETGLEVQKHHSFLLFHFGRYGRIIDILKNMKHVTYQVDVEMYPGVELTIPDRPTIGCRDAKFILKWNNPNVHLGFSLIGPNGEEILSTREPGVSSTCPIDVPEGEIPIPEGTKTDLKVYKLGECLDNESYKICVYSLDEITNPVDFTIEYSWKQNYSRVESNCLTSATEGSILASELNIPLLYINTDSIPKVTLQTLYTLGVKQVYLVNIGDHLSDEAKRQLIDGFSIKQYTTDEEIYNDIRSISNSNDVVFSTITPWNYWYVAELKPAGEEKGSRFIGPAAYIAAHHGTPVLFLEEHPELSSASVWHTELWRRHPDGYTKLPTVSEMYLTGTRVYNFLNKLGFDREGMETIITVAGQFNIGFSWDRTFVGKAKPGRFFGSPVDVAVWITKNVFYPMLIFENPATNDLGVTMINGSKSIRRFPWRGKLGLKIVKPSEKESFKYPILDTLICYDHKFNSRASKYWGFKYKCADGSIPGESPSFEEIDQGVMKAVNGKEGAFLPDLSGSEVQPFYIRKAGCQPVFSTNFSANMYNLNQGVLLWMVNTHGAPLNGGMFMFWDVKHDNPVGYPPIPLASYNKEPNPWRGYEWLMGSTSEPDTMTMEIHGVLPALFGNPNPKGIRILTTALDWAAAKRPIRDILGEIASLPILRYFTPEWFQDTQDYYDGIIITVFLSRFGTSWYNGTQVDDAIGNIHAIGVSSVACLPAGKYLHLTLMRHGSVYQIMDPWATSWYSDVWQNSV
;
A
#
# COMPACT_ATOMS: atom_id res chain seq x y z
N MET A 1 -16.20 51.77 -59.40
CA MET A 1 -16.39 50.33 -59.11
C MET A 1 -15.53 49.80 -57.94
N MET A 2 -14.86 50.67 -57.16
CA MET A 2 -14.14 50.28 -55.93
C MET A 2 -14.92 50.60 -54.63
N ILE A 3 -15.91 51.49 -54.67
CA ILE A 3 -16.70 51.90 -53.49
C ILE A 3 -17.79 50.87 -53.11
N LYS A 4 -18.25 50.04 -54.06
CA LYS A 4 -19.26 48.99 -53.79
C LYS A 4 -18.70 47.75 -53.06
N LYS A 5 -17.39 47.50 -53.09
CA LYS A 5 -16.78 46.34 -52.40
C LYS A 5 -16.45 46.62 -50.93
N GLN A 6 -16.14 47.87 -50.57
CA GLN A 6 -15.90 48.26 -49.17
C GLN A 6 -17.20 48.37 -48.36
N LEU A 7 -18.31 48.83 -48.97
CA LEU A 7 -19.60 48.90 -48.27
C LEU A 7 -20.18 47.51 -47.96
N ILE A 8 -19.97 46.52 -48.84
CA ILE A 8 -20.41 45.13 -48.61
C ILE A 8 -19.55 44.45 -47.54
N ALA A 9 -18.25 44.77 -47.45
CA ALA A 9 -17.38 44.25 -46.39
C ALA A 9 -17.71 44.85 -45.01
N VAL A 10 -18.05 46.14 -44.93
CA VAL A 10 -18.47 46.78 -43.67
C VAL A 10 -19.85 46.29 -43.22
N ILE A 11 -20.79 46.09 -44.15
CA ILE A 11 -22.13 45.55 -43.82
C ILE A 11 -22.06 44.07 -43.41
N LEU A 12 -21.15 43.26 -43.97
CA LEU A 12 -20.93 41.87 -43.53
C LEU A 12 -20.26 41.77 -42.16
N VAL A 13 -19.37 42.71 -41.84
CA VAL A 13 -18.74 42.80 -40.50
C VAL A 13 -19.71 43.35 -39.46
N GLU A 14 -20.61 44.27 -39.81
CA GLU A 14 -21.68 44.71 -38.91
C GLU A 14 -22.77 43.63 -38.71
N PHE A 15 -23.12 42.83 -39.74
CA PHE A 15 -24.03 41.68 -39.56
C PHE A 15 -23.39 40.54 -38.75
N SER A 16 -22.07 40.36 -38.81
CA SER A 16 -21.37 39.41 -37.92
C SER A 16 -21.23 39.93 -36.49
N MET A 17 -21.33 41.25 -36.26
CA MET A 17 -21.25 41.86 -34.92
C MET A 17 -22.63 42.13 -34.28
N ILE A 18 -23.74 42.01 -35.01
CA ILE A 18 -25.11 42.19 -34.48
C ILE A 18 -25.87 40.86 -34.32
N SER A 19 -25.29 39.72 -34.74
CA SER A 19 -25.81 38.37 -34.43
C SER A 19 -25.34 37.81 -33.08
N THR A 20 -24.50 38.54 -32.34
CA THR A 20 -24.28 38.31 -30.90
C THR A 20 -25.42 38.92 -30.09
N ALA A 21 -26.64 38.47 -30.36
CA ALA A 21 -27.68 38.51 -29.33
C ALA A 21 -27.08 37.83 -28.10
N ILE A 22 -27.20 38.50 -26.96
CA ILE A 22 -26.83 38.01 -25.64
C ILE A 22 -27.55 36.67 -25.43
N VAL A 23 -26.88 35.59 -25.81
CA VAL A 23 -27.08 34.29 -25.20
C VAL A 23 -26.48 34.52 -23.82
N LEU A 24 -27.34 34.85 -22.86
CA LEU A 24 -27.02 34.60 -21.46
C LEU A 24 -26.42 33.20 -21.45
N PRO A 25 -25.19 33.00 -20.94
CA PRO A 25 -24.67 31.65 -20.83
C PRO A 25 -25.73 30.87 -20.07
N SER A 26 -26.38 29.91 -20.75
CA SER A 26 -26.97 28.81 -20.00
C SER A 26 -25.85 28.35 -19.09
N PRO A 27 -26.09 28.10 -17.79
CA PRO A 27 -25.06 27.55 -16.92
C PRO A 27 -24.42 26.42 -17.69
N GLN A 28 -23.16 26.63 -18.07
CA GLN A 28 -22.40 25.67 -18.84
C GLN A 28 -22.49 24.42 -17.97
N ALA A 29 -23.17 23.38 -18.48
CA ALA A 29 -23.25 22.12 -17.76
C ALA A 29 -21.81 21.80 -17.39
N LEU A 30 -21.52 21.77 -16.08
CA LEU A 30 -20.19 21.44 -15.59
C LEU A 30 -19.78 20.16 -16.33
N PRO A 31 -18.62 20.14 -17.00
CA PRO A 31 -18.21 18.99 -17.80
C PRO A 31 -18.14 17.80 -16.87
N ASP A 32 -19.03 16.80 -17.04
CA ASP A 32 -19.30 15.66 -16.17
C ASP A 32 -18.06 15.23 -15.35
N ASN A 33 -17.82 15.89 -14.23
CA ASN A 33 -16.48 16.08 -13.65
C ASN A 33 -16.10 14.97 -12.68
N GLY A 34 -16.65 13.77 -12.88
CA GLY A 34 -16.53 12.64 -11.95
C GLY A 34 -17.32 12.82 -10.64
N PHE A 35 -17.52 14.05 -10.15
CA PHE A 35 -18.24 14.32 -8.91
C PHE A 35 -19.75 14.03 -9.00
N SER A 36 -20.36 14.29 -10.17
CA SER A 36 -21.77 13.97 -10.48
C SER A 36 -22.02 12.46 -10.58
N LYS A 37 -21.04 11.74 -11.12
CA LYS A 37 -21.08 10.28 -11.32
C LYS A 37 -20.69 9.51 -10.05
N GLY A 38 -19.80 10.06 -9.24
CA GLY A 38 -19.16 9.36 -8.12
C GLY A 38 -18.28 8.21 -8.63
N VAL A 39 -18.11 7.19 -7.80
CA VAL A 39 -17.38 5.95 -8.18
C VAL A 39 -18.22 4.99 -9.03
N SER A 40 -19.51 5.26 -9.20
CA SER A 40 -20.42 4.38 -9.92
C SER A 40 -20.27 4.48 -11.43
N TRP A 41 -20.74 3.50 -12.19
CA TRP A 41 -20.62 3.50 -13.66
C TRP A 41 -21.58 4.49 -14.37
N THR A 42 -22.65 4.90 -13.69
CA THR A 42 -23.59 5.95 -14.10
C THR A 42 -23.97 6.84 -12.89
N PRO A 43 -24.51 8.06 -13.06
CA PRO A 43 -24.82 8.94 -11.94
C PRO A 43 -25.75 8.35 -10.89
N ILE A 44 -25.44 8.67 -9.62
CA ILE A 44 -26.19 8.20 -8.46
C ILE A 44 -27.22 9.23 -7.99
N VAL A 45 -28.37 8.75 -7.52
CA VAL A 45 -29.39 9.51 -6.80
C VAL A 45 -29.45 8.97 -5.38
N PRO A 46 -28.85 9.69 -4.40
CA PRO A 46 -28.84 9.25 -3.01
C PRO A 46 -30.23 9.38 -2.40
N LEU A 47 -30.77 8.29 -1.87
CA LEU A 47 -32.03 8.30 -1.12
C LEU A 47 -31.71 8.53 0.36
N LYS A 48 -32.49 9.37 1.05
CA LYS A 48 -32.34 9.65 2.50
C LYS A 48 -32.85 8.49 3.37
N LYS A 49 -32.44 7.28 3.02
CA LYS A 49 -32.80 6.01 3.66
C LYS A 49 -31.55 5.35 4.25
N ILE A 50 -31.77 4.26 4.98
CA ILE A 50 -30.72 3.32 5.38
C ILE A 50 -31.30 1.92 5.55
N THR A 51 -30.49 0.91 5.26
CA THR A 51 -30.78 -0.49 5.59
C THR A 51 -29.70 -1.02 6.52
N PHE A 52 -30.13 -1.57 7.66
CA PHE A 52 -29.28 -2.26 8.61
C PHE A 52 -29.57 -3.75 8.61
N VAL A 53 -28.51 -4.56 8.56
CA VAL A 53 -28.55 -6.01 8.74
C VAL A 53 -27.81 -6.37 10.02
N ASP A 54 -28.43 -7.12 10.95
CA ASP A 54 -27.76 -7.53 12.19
C ASP A 54 -26.55 -8.42 11.85
N PHE A 55 -25.36 -8.03 12.29
CA PHE A 55 -24.12 -8.75 12.01
C PHE A 55 -24.05 -10.07 12.79
N ASP A 56 -23.75 -11.17 12.11
CA ASP A 56 -23.64 -12.50 12.71
C ASP A 56 -22.28 -13.16 12.45
N GLU A 57 -21.46 -13.24 13.49
CA GLU A 57 -20.12 -13.83 13.42
C GLU A 57 -20.10 -15.37 13.24
N ASN A 58 -21.25 -16.04 13.34
CA ASN A 58 -21.35 -17.50 13.45
C ASN A 58 -21.98 -18.21 12.24
N ASN A 59 -22.91 -17.56 11.54
CA ASN A 59 -23.61 -18.12 10.39
C ASN A 59 -23.71 -17.12 9.23
N LEU A 60 -24.36 -17.49 8.12
CA LEU A 60 -24.41 -16.71 6.86
C LEU A 60 -25.74 -16.00 6.64
N LEU A 61 -26.63 -15.96 7.65
CA LEU A 61 -27.96 -15.37 7.49
C LEU A 61 -27.85 -13.86 7.23
N ASP A 62 -26.92 -13.18 7.90
CA ASP A 62 -26.65 -11.77 7.70
C ASP A 62 -26.08 -11.49 6.29
N ASP A 63 -25.15 -12.31 5.80
CA ASP A 63 -24.63 -12.23 4.44
C ASP A 63 -25.73 -12.39 3.38
N TYR A 64 -26.58 -13.41 3.48
CA TYR A 64 -27.70 -13.58 2.56
C TYR A 64 -28.74 -12.46 2.69
N SER A 65 -28.98 -11.95 3.90
CA SER A 65 -29.86 -10.81 4.14
C SER A 65 -29.32 -9.53 3.52
N TYR A 66 -28.00 -9.32 3.62
CA TYR A 66 -27.30 -8.19 3.00
C TYR A 66 -27.39 -8.29 1.47
N LEU A 67 -27.09 -9.45 0.88
CA LEU A 67 -27.21 -9.69 -0.56
C LEU A 67 -28.64 -9.49 -1.08
N ALA A 68 -29.66 -9.99 -0.37
CA ALA A 68 -31.06 -9.77 -0.72
C ALA A 68 -31.49 -8.30 -0.65
N SER A 69 -30.80 -7.50 0.15
CA SER A 69 -31.04 -6.06 0.29
C SER A 69 -30.34 -5.22 -0.76
N ILE A 70 -29.39 -5.78 -1.53
CA ILE A 70 -28.70 -5.04 -2.58
C ILE A 70 -29.67 -4.45 -3.61
N PRO A 71 -30.57 -5.21 -4.26
CA PRO A 71 -31.47 -4.63 -5.28
C PRO A 71 -32.50 -3.63 -4.72
N THR A 72 -32.66 -3.50 -3.40
CA THR A 72 -33.47 -2.44 -2.77
C THR A 72 -32.64 -1.24 -2.32
N SER A 73 -31.34 -1.47 -2.07
CA SER A 73 -30.40 -0.46 -1.58
C SER A 73 -29.64 0.23 -2.68
N VAL A 74 -29.36 -0.46 -3.78
CA VAL A 74 -28.74 0.06 -5.00
C VAL A 74 -29.43 -0.61 -6.20
N PHE A 75 -29.97 0.19 -7.12
CA PHE A 75 -30.59 -0.35 -8.33
C PHE A 75 -30.51 0.63 -9.49
N TYR A 76 -30.37 0.09 -10.69
CA TYR A 76 -30.31 0.86 -11.93
C TYR A 76 -31.72 1.04 -12.51
N ASP A 77 -32.15 2.30 -12.67
CA ASP A 77 -33.34 2.61 -13.46
C ASP A 77 -32.94 2.93 -14.90
N LYS A 78 -33.26 2.00 -15.78
CA LYS A 78 -33.02 2.13 -17.23
C LYS A 78 -33.77 3.30 -17.87
N ASN A 79 -34.92 3.72 -17.32
CA ASN A 79 -35.70 4.82 -17.90
C ASN A 79 -35.03 6.17 -17.65
N ASP A 80 -34.48 6.35 -16.44
CA ASP A 80 -33.78 7.57 -16.02
C ASP A 80 -32.28 7.54 -16.33
N ASN A 81 -31.75 6.36 -16.66
CA ASN A 81 -30.32 6.05 -16.79
C ASN A 81 -29.51 6.46 -15.55
N LYS A 82 -30.02 6.12 -14.36
CA LYS A 82 -29.42 6.48 -13.06
C LYS A 82 -29.44 5.31 -12.10
N ILE A 83 -28.51 5.32 -11.15
CA ILE A 83 -28.54 4.43 -10.00
C ILE A 83 -29.22 5.15 -8.84
N TYR A 84 -30.25 4.54 -8.26
CA TYR A 84 -30.78 5.00 -6.97
C TYR A 84 -30.09 4.20 -5.88
N SER A 85 -29.53 4.89 -4.87
CA SER A 85 -28.78 4.20 -3.82
C SER A 85 -28.94 4.81 -2.44
N HIS A 86 -28.88 4.00 -1.40
CA HIS A 86 -28.75 4.40 0.00
C HIS A 86 -27.82 3.47 0.78
N PRO A 87 -27.27 3.92 1.92
CA PRO A 87 -26.40 3.10 2.77
C PRO A 87 -27.01 1.74 3.15
N LEU A 88 -26.28 0.68 2.82
CA LEU A 88 -26.53 -0.68 3.28
C LEU A 88 -25.37 -1.07 4.20
N LEU A 89 -25.66 -1.35 5.47
CA LEU A 89 -24.64 -1.55 6.50
C LEU A 89 -24.96 -2.74 7.39
N TYR A 90 -23.92 -3.40 7.88
CA TYR A 90 -24.05 -4.29 9.03
C TYR A 90 -24.20 -3.45 10.31
N TYR A 91 -25.19 -3.78 11.12
CA TYR A 91 -25.32 -3.28 12.48
C TYR A 91 -24.54 -4.20 13.42
N GLN A 92 -23.57 -3.63 14.14
CA GLN A 92 -22.81 -4.34 15.18
C GLN A 92 -23.13 -3.71 16.55
N ASP A 93 -23.33 -4.54 17.57
CA ASP A 93 -23.40 -4.03 18.93
C ASP A 93 -22.05 -3.43 19.38
N PRO A 94 -22.05 -2.48 20.34
CA PRO A 94 -20.81 -1.93 20.87
C PRO A 94 -19.89 -3.04 21.38
N TYR A 95 -18.67 -3.10 20.84
CA TYR A 95 -17.70 -4.11 21.24
C TYR A 95 -17.07 -3.72 22.60
N PRO A 96 -17.16 -4.58 23.64
CA PRO A 96 -16.63 -4.27 24.95
C PRO A 96 -15.11 -4.48 25.00
N VAL A 97 -14.35 -3.51 24.47
CA VAL A 97 -12.88 -3.51 24.49
C VAL A 97 -12.38 -3.62 25.94
N LYS A 98 -11.73 -4.74 26.28
CA LYS A 98 -11.12 -4.95 27.61
C LYS A 98 -9.63 -4.62 27.62
N LYS A 99 -8.97 -4.76 26.47
CA LYS A 99 -7.55 -4.46 26.26
C LYS A 99 -7.38 -3.66 24.98
N ASP A 100 -6.42 -2.74 24.94
CA ASP A 100 -6.16 -1.90 23.74
C ASP A 100 -5.90 -2.72 22.47
N LYS A 101 -5.36 -3.94 22.61
CA LYS A 101 -5.14 -4.84 21.48
C LYS A 101 -6.43 -5.27 20.76
N GLU A 102 -7.58 -5.24 21.43
CA GLU A 102 -8.89 -5.63 20.91
C GLU A 102 -9.59 -4.51 20.14
N ARG A 103 -9.03 -3.29 20.12
CA ARG A 103 -9.65 -2.14 19.44
C ARG A 103 -9.85 -2.35 17.93
N SER A 104 -9.02 -3.18 17.29
CA SER A 104 -9.20 -3.60 15.90
C SER A 104 -10.55 -4.30 15.64
N LEU A 105 -11.17 -4.88 16.66
CA LEU A 105 -12.46 -5.58 16.56
C LEU A 105 -13.68 -4.67 16.76
N ASN A 106 -13.48 -3.41 17.20
CA ASN A 106 -14.55 -2.46 17.45
C ASN A 106 -14.95 -1.67 16.18
N ALA A 107 -15.56 -2.33 15.21
CA ALA A 107 -16.01 -1.68 13.97
C ALA A 107 -17.18 -0.70 14.19
N ARG A 108 -17.92 -0.87 15.30
CA ARG A 108 -19.03 0.02 15.71
C ARG A 108 -18.66 1.51 15.71
N GLN A 109 -17.44 1.87 16.09
CA GLN A 109 -16.98 3.26 16.07
C GLN A 109 -17.08 3.89 14.67
N GLY A 110 -16.67 3.16 13.62
CA GLY A 110 -16.76 3.64 12.25
C GLY A 110 -18.22 3.81 11.78
N LEU A 111 -19.10 2.90 12.22
CA LEU A 111 -20.53 2.97 11.96
C LEU A 111 -21.16 4.23 12.59
N ASP A 112 -20.85 4.51 13.86
CA ASP A 112 -21.43 5.65 14.57
C ASP A 112 -21.01 6.99 13.92
N TYR A 113 -19.73 7.15 13.56
CA TYR A 113 -19.26 8.37 12.87
C TYR A 113 -19.80 8.50 11.45
N PHE A 114 -19.91 7.39 10.70
CA PHE A 114 -20.60 7.43 9.41
C PHE A 114 -22.05 7.91 9.56
N MET A 115 -22.76 7.39 10.57
CA MET A 115 -24.15 7.76 10.80
C MET A 115 -24.31 9.21 11.24
N GLU A 116 -23.34 9.77 11.96
CA GLU A 116 -23.33 11.20 12.29
C GLU A 116 -23.36 12.05 11.00
N ASP A 117 -22.46 11.78 10.06
CA ASP A 117 -22.39 12.50 8.78
C ASP A 117 -23.64 12.25 7.92
N TRP A 118 -24.10 11.00 7.82
CA TRP A 118 -25.28 10.66 7.02
C TRP A 118 -26.56 11.30 7.57
N MET A 119 -26.70 11.36 8.89
CA MET A 119 -27.81 12.07 9.54
C MET A 119 -27.72 13.58 9.30
N GLY A 120 -26.51 14.16 9.28
CA GLY A 120 -26.26 15.54 8.87
C GLY A 120 -26.83 15.84 7.49
N TYR A 121 -26.44 15.04 6.48
CA TYR A 121 -26.96 15.12 5.12
C TYR A 121 -28.50 14.96 5.04
N CYS A 122 -29.05 14.11 5.91
CA CYS A 122 -30.48 13.89 6.03
C CYS A 122 -31.23 15.00 6.81
N ASN A 123 -30.56 16.10 7.20
CA ASN A 123 -31.11 17.17 8.04
C ASN A 123 -31.63 16.65 9.38
N GLY A 124 -30.90 15.72 9.99
CA GLY A 124 -31.18 15.14 11.30
C GLY A 124 -32.33 14.13 11.34
N ARG A 125 -32.93 13.74 10.20
CA ARG A 125 -33.98 12.69 10.17
C ARG A 125 -34.08 11.99 8.83
N LEU A 126 -34.04 10.66 8.85
CA LEU A 126 -34.18 9.80 7.66
C LEU A 126 -35.63 9.78 7.13
N ASP A 127 -35.79 9.59 5.82
CA ASP A 127 -37.07 9.32 5.20
C ASP A 127 -37.51 7.86 5.39
N GLY A 128 -36.57 6.93 5.52
CA GLY A 128 -36.85 5.51 5.78
C GLY A 128 -35.67 4.80 6.43
N MET A 129 -35.97 3.80 7.24
CA MET A 129 -34.99 2.92 7.87
C MET A 129 -35.53 1.49 7.82
N THR A 130 -34.79 0.59 7.20
CA THR A 130 -35.09 -0.84 7.18
C THR A 130 -34.16 -1.55 8.13
N LEU A 131 -34.73 -2.36 9.02
CA LEU A 131 -34.02 -3.14 10.04
C LEU A 131 -34.25 -4.62 9.76
N ILE A 132 -33.20 -5.35 9.42
CA ILE A 132 -33.26 -6.78 9.16
C ILE A 132 -32.60 -7.51 10.33
N ASN A 133 -33.41 -8.21 11.12
CA ASN A 133 -33.03 -8.83 12.39
C ASN A 133 -32.43 -7.88 13.44
N VAL A 134 -32.45 -6.56 13.21
CA VAL A 134 -31.96 -5.56 14.16
C VAL A 134 -33.12 -5.07 15.04
N PRO A 135 -33.04 -5.25 16.38
CA PRO A 135 -34.07 -4.72 17.27
C PRO A 135 -34.16 -3.18 17.19
N LYS A 136 -35.37 -2.66 16.95
CA LYS A 136 -35.63 -1.21 16.83
C LYS A 136 -35.13 -0.37 18.02
N GLU A 137 -35.06 -0.98 19.20
CA GLU A 137 -34.56 -0.36 20.43
C GLU A 137 -33.07 0.03 20.34
N LYS A 138 -32.28 -0.67 19.51
CA LYS A 138 -30.83 -0.48 19.36
C LYS A 138 -30.43 0.71 18.47
N VAL A 139 -31.39 1.26 17.71
CA VAL A 139 -31.15 2.31 16.69
C VAL A 139 -31.91 3.61 16.97
N LYS A 140 -32.45 3.77 18.19
CA LYS A 140 -33.28 4.93 18.60
C LYS A 140 -32.59 6.29 18.45
N GLN A 141 -31.26 6.31 18.49
CA GLN A 141 -30.44 7.50 18.30
C GLN A 141 -30.54 8.07 16.89
N TRP A 142 -30.98 7.29 15.89
CA TRP A 142 -31.11 7.72 14.50
C TRP A 142 -32.59 7.80 14.11
N PRO A 143 -33.23 8.97 14.22
CA PRO A 143 -34.65 9.10 13.93
C PRO A 143 -34.96 8.93 12.44
N SER A 144 -36.03 8.19 12.15
CA SER A 144 -36.58 8.00 10.80
C SER A 144 -38.09 8.24 10.78
N ARG A 145 -38.61 8.74 9.65
CA ARG A 145 -40.06 8.90 9.44
C ARG A 145 -40.77 7.55 9.40
N ASN A 146 -40.17 6.59 8.70
CA ASN A 146 -40.67 5.23 8.55
C ASN A 146 -39.61 4.24 9.01
N VAL A 147 -39.99 3.29 9.86
CA VAL A 147 -39.12 2.20 10.28
C VAL A 147 -39.79 0.89 9.91
N THR A 148 -39.19 0.15 8.98
CA THR A 148 -39.60 -1.20 8.59
C THR A 148 -38.73 -2.19 9.36
N VAL A 149 -39.36 -3.19 9.97
CA VAL A 149 -38.65 -4.29 10.65
C VAL A 149 -38.97 -5.58 9.90
N ILE A 150 -37.92 -6.30 9.52
CA ILE A 150 -37.97 -7.60 8.86
C ILE A 150 -37.24 -8.57 9.79
N ASP A 151 -37.97 -9.54 10.31
CA ASP A 151 -37.42 -10.57 11.19
C ASP A 151 -37.54 -11.94 10.51
N GLY A 152 -36.49 -12.75 10.58
CA GLY A 152 -36.48 -14.10 10.05
C GLY A 152 -35.25 -14.88 10.48
N ASP A 153 -35.40 -16.20 10.58
CA ASP A 153 -34.37 -17.15 10.98
C ASP A 153 -33.78 -17.95 9.81
N ASP A 154 -34.31 -17.76 8.60
CA ASP A 154 -33.86 -18.39 7.37
C ASP A 154 -33.76 -17.39 6.20
N PRO A 155 -32.81 -17.59 5.26
CA PRO A 155 -32.59 -16.64 4.16
C PRO A 155 -33.76 -16.55 3.19
N TYR A 156 -34.57 -17.60 3.03
CA TYR A 156 -35.69 -17.65 2.09
C TYR A 156 -36.83 -16.73 2.54
N SER A 157 -37.18 -16.80 3.83
CA SER A 157 -38.20 -15.96 4.45
C SER A 157 -37.77 -14.50 4.51
N VAL A 158 -36.51 -14.21 4.84
CA VAL A 158 -36.00 -12.83 4.89
C VAL A 158 -36.00 -12.20 3.49
N ALA A 159 -35.47 -12.88 2.47
CA ALA A 159 -35.47 -12.37 1.09
C ALA A 159 -36.90 -12.14 0.56
N SER A 160 -37.83 -13.04 0.90
CA SER A 160 -39.25 -12.90 0.53
C SER A 160 -39.90 -11.66 1.17
N GLN A 161 -39.61 -11.39 2.45
CA GLN A 161 -40.11 -10.21 3.15
C GLN A 161 -39.53 -8.91 2.59
N ILE A 162 -38.23 -8.89 2.26
CA ILE A 162 -37.58 -7.75 1.59
C ILE A 162 -38.25 -7.49 0.24
N ALA A 163 -38.44 -8.53 -0.58
CA ALA A 163 -39.07 -8.40 -1.88
C ALA A 163 -40.52 -7.88 -1.81
N LEU A 164 -41.33 -8.40 -0.88
CA LEU A 164 -42.72 -7.97 -0.71
C LEU A 164 -42.86 -6.58 -0.07
N ASN A 165 -41.82 -6.11 0.63
CA ASN A 165 -41.80 -4.76 1.19
C ASN A 165 -41.58 -3.70 0.10
N ASP A 166 -40.63 -3.92 -0.82
CA ASP A 166 -40.21 -2.91 -1.78
C ASP A 166 -40.85 -3.04 -3.18
N TRP A 167 -41.35 -4.23 -3.57
CA TRP A 167 -42.08 -4.43 -4.83
C TRP A 167 -43.56 -4.75 -4.57
N SER A 168 -44.46 -3.93 -5.14
CA SER A 168 -45.88 -4.27 -5.24
C SER A 168 -46.20 -5.20 -6.41
N TYR A 169 -45.32 -5.24 -7.41
CA TYR A 169 -45.42 -6.07 -8.61
C TYR A 169 -44.04 -6.17 -9.28
N SER A 170 -43.71 -7.34 -9.81
CA SER A 170 -42.59 -7.54 -10.74
C SER A 170 -42.89 -8.72 -11.64
N ASP A 171 -42.83 -8.51 -12.97
CA ASP A 171 -42.98 -9.59 -13.94
C ASP A 171 -41.73 -10.48 -14.05
N ARG A 172 -40.63 -10.07 -13.41
CA ARG A 172 -39.32 -10.71 -13.43
C ARG A 172 -38.75 -10.84 -12.03
N ALA A 173 -37.98 -11.90 -11.77
CA ALA A 173 -37.23 -12.05 -10.52
C ALA A 173 -35.91 -12.81 -10.77
N VAL A 174 -34.91 -12.57 -9.92
CA VAL A 174 -33.73 -13.42 -9.83
C VAL A 174 -33.97 -14.48 -8.76
N LEU A 175 -33.73 -15.75 -9.11
CA LEU A 175 -33.65 -16.86 -8.16
C LEU A 175 -32.20 -17.33 -8.07
N ALA A 176 -31.59 -17.21 -6.90
CA ALA A 176 -30.27 -17.77 -6.63
C ALA A 176 -30.39 -19.10 -5.87
N VAL A 177 -29.67 -20.11 -6.33
CA VAL A 177 -29.58 -21.41 -5.67
C VAL A 177 -28.55 -21.35 -4.54
N ILE A 178 -28.98 -21.62 -3.31
CA ILE A 178 -28.14 -21.53 -2.11
C ILE A 178 -28.27 -22.75 -1.20
N LYS A 179 -27.38 -22.84 -0.21
CA LYS A 179 -27.59 -23.63 1.02
C LYS A 179 -27.38 -22.76 2.26
N GLU A 180 -28.13 -23.07 3.30
CA GLU A 180 -28.00 -22.41 4.60
C GLU A 180 -26.73 -22.87 5.34
N ASN A 181 -26.37 -24.14 5.17
CA ASN A 181 -25.26 -24.76 5.88
C ASN A 181 -24.40 -25.59 4.93
N TYR A 182 -23.09 -25.53 5.15
CA TYR A 182 -22.09 -26.28 4.39
C TYR A 182 -21.30 -27.19 5.32
N SER A 183 -21.18 -28.46 4.94
CA SER A 183 -20.34 -29.42 5.65
C SER A 183 -18.89 -29.25 5.20
N LYS A 184 -17.97 -29.13 6.17
CA LYS A 184 -16.55 -29.17 5.87
C LYS A 184 -16.18 -30.53 5.26
N PRO A 185 -15.54 -30.57 4.07
CA PRO A 185 -15.03 -31.81 3.53
C PRO A 185 -13.99 -32.42 4.48
N ASN A 186 -13.96 -33.75 4.60
CA ASN A 186 -12.94 -34.48 5.36
C ASN A 186 -11.82 -35.02 4.44
N ASN A 187 -11.64 -34.42 3.26
CA ASN A 187 -10.66 -34.86 2.29
C ASN A 187 -9.26 -34.43 2.74
N ILE A 188 -8.39 -35.40 2.95
CA ILE A 188 -6.97 -35.21 3.23
C ILE A 188 -6.21 -35.86 2.09
N THR A 189 -5.31 -35.10 1.47
CA THR A 189 -4.38 -35.62 0.48
C THR A 189 -3.03 -35.77 1.16
N GLU A 190 -2.41 -36.94 1.05
CA GLU A 190 -1.08 -37.22 1.55
C GLU A 190 -0.30 -38.01 0.50
N GLY A 191 0.96 -37.66 0.31
CA GLY A 191 1.80 -38.31 -0.68
C GLY A 191 3.28 -38.19 -0.36
N SER A 192 4.10 -38.84 -1.19
CA SER A 192 5.55 -38.71 -1.10
C SER A 192 6.22 -38.70 -2.48
N LEU A 193 7.32 -37.96 -2.58
CA LEU A 193 8.18 -37.91 -3.76
C LEU A 193 9.58 -38.37 -3.39
N LYS A 194 10.23 -39.11 -4.27
CA LYS A 194 11.63 -39.48 -4.14
C LYS A 194 12.42 -38.77 -5.23
N GLY A 195 13.59 -38.27 -4.88
CA GLY A 195 14.48 -37.61 -5.81
C GLY A 195 15.94 -37.80 -5.42
N ILE A 196 16.82 -37.41 -6.33
CA ILE A 196 18.27 -37.52 -6.17
C ILE A 196 18.88 -36.17 -6.54
N VAL A 197 19.69 -35.60 -5.65
CA VAL A 197 20.56 -34.48 -6.01
C VAL A 197 21.88 -35.05 -6.54
N THR A 198 22.21 -34.73 -7.79
CA THR A 198 23.42 -35.25 -8.44
C THR A 198 24.68 -34.52 -7.98
N PRO A 199 25.84 -35.20 -7.90
CA PRO A 199 27.12 -34.58 -7.55
C PRO A 199 27.48 -33.46 -8.51
N LYS A 200 27.65 -32.26 -7.97
CA LYS A 200 28.08 -31.05 -8.70
C LYS A 200 28.79 -30.11 -7.74
N GLU A 201 29.81 -29.46 -8.25
CA GLU A 201 30.54 -28.40 -7.54
C GLU A 201 29.72 -27.10 -7.50
N VAL A 202 29.91 -26.32 -6.44
CA VAL A 202 29.35 -24.97 -6.32
C VAL A 202 30.15 -24.05 -7.23
N LYS A 203 29.51 -23.44 -8.22
CA LYS A 203 30.18 -22.48 -9.11
C LYS A 203 30.21 -21.12 -8.46
N LYS A 204 31.34 -20.43 -8.57
CA LYS A 204 31.53 -19.08 -8.03
C LYS A 204 31.94 -18.13 -9.13
N ILE A 205 31.30 -16.97 -9.17
CA ILE A 205 31.63 -15.85 -10.05
C ILE A 205 31.82 -14.62 -9.17
N HIS A 206 32.78 -13.79 -9.53
CA HIS A 206 33.12 -12.58 -8.80
C HIS A 206 33.21 -11.40 -9.75
N PHE A 207 32.67 -10.26 -9.33
CA PHE A 207 32.76 -8.98 -10.02
C PHE A 207 33.24 -7.89 -9.06
N GLU A 208 34.08 -7.00 -9.59
CA GLU A 208 34.46 -5.76 -8.93
C GLU A 208 33.68 -4.60 -9.56
N VAL A 209 32.91 -3.88 -8.75
CA VAL A 209 32.03 -2.80 -9.23
C VAL A 209 32.41 -1.49 -8.54
N PRO A 210 32.84 -0.45 -9.28
CA PRO A 210 33.20 0.84 -8.70
C PRO A 210 31.97 1.57 -8.14
N LYS A 211 32.16 2.29 -7.03
CA LYS A 211 31.19 3.25 -6.47
C LYS A 211 31.00 4.42 -7.43
N THR A 212 29.75 4.70 -7.82
CA THR A 212 29.40 5.78 -8.77
C THR A 212 28.70 6.96 -8.11
N ASN A 213 27.96 6.75 -7.01
CA ASN A 213 26.97 7.71 -6.50
C ASN A 213 25.91 8.09 -7.55
N GLU A 214 25.50 7.14 -8.40
CA GLU A 214 24.52 7.37 -9.47
C GLU A 214 23.34 6.41 -9.35
N VAL A 215 22.14 6.89 -9.72
CA VAL A 215 20.90 6.09 -9.81
C VAL A 215 20.94 5.01 -10.90
N TYR A 216 22.00 4.98 -11.70
CA TYR A 216 22.12 4.05 -12.82
C TYR A 216 22.80 2.75 -12.39
N PRO A 217 22.13 1.61 -12.57
CA PRO A 217 22.71 0.32 -12.22
C PRO A 217 23.90 -0.04 -13.13
N ILE A 218 24.96 -0.58 -12.53
CA ILE A 218 26.06 -1.23 -13.25
C ILE A 218 25.78 -2.72 -13.38
N TYR A 219 25.52 -3.18 -14.60
CA TYR A 219 25.19 -4.57 -14.90
C TYR A 219 26.43 -5.43 -15.14
N ASN A 220 26.41 -6.64 -14.59
CA ASN A 220 27.40 -7.67 -14.79
C ASN A 220 26.70 -8.98 -15.17
N GLU A 221 26.81 -9.36 -16.45
CA GLU A 221 26.17 -10.56 -16.98
C GLU A 221 26.96 -11.83 -16.70
N PHE A 222 26.25 -12.92 -16.49
CA PHE A 222 26.79 -14.26 -16.34
C PHE A 222 25.80 -15.32 -16.85
N ASN A 223 26.26 -16.57 -16.96
CA ASN A 223 25.41 -17.68 -17.39
C ASN A 223 25.21 -18.70 -16.25
N VAL A 224 23.96 -19.10 -16.04
CA VAL A 224 23.58 -20.17 -15.10
C VAL A 224 23.40 -21.48 -15.88
N PRO A 225 24.24 -22.51 -15.64
CA PRO A 225 24.15 -23.79 -16.33
C PRO A 225 22.96 -24.63 -15.88
N GLU A 226 22.64 -25.66 -16.66
CA GLU A 226 21.59 -26.62 -16.30
C GLU A 226 21.90 -27.40 -15.01
N GLY A 227 20.86 -27.63 -14.21
CA GLY A 227 20.90 -28.35 -12.93
C GLY A 227 21.48 -27.55 -11.75
N TYR A 228 21.64 -26.24 -11.92
CA TYR A 228 21.76 -25.29 -10.82
C TYR A 228 20.39 -24.67 -10.56
N LYS A 229 19.98 -24.65 -9.29
CA LYS A 229 18.60 -24.28 -8.91
C LYS A 229 18.50 -23.18 -7.86
N LEU A 230 19.63 -22.78 -7.28
CA LEU A 230 19.70 -21.63 -6.39
C LEU A 230 20.94 -20.80 -6.70
N LEU A 231 20.76 -19.48 -6.73
CA LEU A 231 21.82 -18.49 -6.65
C LEU A 231 21.87 -17.91 -5.23
N LYS A 232 23.08 -17.77 -4.67
CA LYS A 232 23.32 -16.79 -3.60
C LYS A 232 24.13 -15.67 -4.19
N VAL A 233 23.65 -14.45 -3.99
CA VAL A 233 24.33 -13.25 -4.44
C VAL A 233 24.60 -12.39 -3.24
N ARG A 234 25.85 -11.96 -3.10
CA ARG A 234 26.32 -11.13 -2.01
C ARG A 234 27.08 -9.96 -2.59
N SER A 235 26.84 -8.78 -2.07
CA SER A 235 27.72 -7.65 -2.30
C SER A 235 28.33 -7.21 -0.97
N TRP A 236 29.61 -6.85 -0.97
CA TRP A 236 30.35 -6.34 0.21
C TRP A 236 31.50 -5.43 -0.21
N TYR A 237 32.14 -4.73 0.73
CA TYR A 237 33.36 -3.96 0.42
C TYR A 237 34.30 -3.83 1.64
N PRO A 238 35.63 -3.79 1.43
CA PRO A 238 36.59 -3.52 2.49
C PRO A 238 36.41 -2.13 3.13
N CYS A 239 36.26 -2.09 4.46
CA CYS A 239 36.19 -0.85 5.25
C CYS A 239 36.45 -1.10 6.75
N PHE A 240 36.66 -0.01 7.51
CA PHE A 240 36.61 0.00 8.96
C PHE A 240 35.16 0.09 9.45
N TYR A 241 34.89 -0.48 10.61
CA TYR A 241 33.60 -0.47 11.29
C TYR A 241 33.73 0.29 12.62
N PHE A 242 32.75 1.14 12.93
CA PHE A 242 32.63 1.78 14.23
C PHE A 242 31.18 1.84 14.71
N GLU A 243 30.96 1.42 15.95
CA GLU A 243 29.68 1.50 16.63
C GLU A 243 29.85 2.18 18.00
N ALA A 244 28.93 3.08 18.35
CA ALA A 244 28.86 3.75 19.65
C ALA A 244 27.41 4.02 20.09
N GLY A 245 27.14 3.89 21.39
CA GLY A 245 25.84 4.16 21.99
C GLY A 245 25.88 5.09 23.21
N ILE A 246 24.73 5.67 23.57
CA ILE A 246 24.47 6.40 24.82
C ILE A 246 23.46 5.55 25.63
N PRO A 247 23.49 5.49 26.97
CA PRO A 247 22.49 4.71 27.73
C PRO A 247 21.04 5.10 27.38
N GLY A 248 20.22 4.12 26.99
CA GLY A 248 18.84 4.32 26.49
C GLY A 248 18.75 4.60 24.98
N PHE A 249 19.89 4.69 24.30
CA PHE A 249 20.08 4.81 22.86
C PHE A 249 21.35 4.01 22.48
N GLU A 250 21.37 2.73 22.79
CA GLU A 250 22.45 1.83 22.38
C GLU A 250 22.49 1.72 20.83
N GLY A 251 23.69 1.60 20.24
CA GLY A 251 23.88 1.51 18.78
C GLY A 251 23.55 2.79 17.97
N LEU A 252 23.40 3.93 18.65
CA LEU A 252 23.02 5.23 18.07
C LEU A 252 23.88 5.67 16.87
N ILE A 253 25.16 5.32 16.90
CA ILE A 253 26.12 5.59 15.84
C ILE A 253 26.62 4.23 15.36
N ASN A 254 26.30 3.86 14.12
CA ASN A 254 26.91 2.74 13.42
C ASN A 254 27.39 3.26 12.06
N MET A 255 28.66 3.06 11.72
CA MET A 255 29.25 3.57 10.48
C MET A 255 30.32 2.66 9.89
N SER A 256 30.36 2.63 8.56
CA SER A 256 31.40 1.99 7.74
C SER A 256 32.30 3.06 7.12
N ILE A 257 33.63 2.91 7.18
CA ILE A 257 34.60 3.91 6.73
C ILE A 257 35.62 3.27 5.77
N PRO A 258 35.64 3.64 4.47
CA PRO A 258 34.76 4.64 3.84
C PRO A 258 33.33 4.10 3.64
N ALA A 259 32.32 4.96 3.70
CA ALA A 259 30.93 4.56 3.47
C ALA A 259 30.61 4.31 1.98
N GLY A 260 29.87 3.24 1.71
CA GLY A 260 29.20 2.94 0.44
C GLY A 260 27.78 2.46 0.70
N ASP A 261 26.82 2.88 -0.11
CA ASP A 261 25.40 2.61 0.08
C ASP A 261 24.79 2.13 -1.23
N ARG A 262 24.73 0.81 -1.37
CA ARG A 262 24.42 0.16 -2.63
C ARG A 262 23.21 -0.75 -2.46
N ASP A 263 22.41 -0.82 -3.50
CA ASP A 263 21.35 -1.80 -3.64
C ASP A 263 21.78 -2.84 -4.66
N LEU A 264 21.66 -4.12 -4.31
CA LEU A 264 21.92 -5.24 -5.20
C LEU A 264 20.63 -5.65 -5.90
N GLN A 265 20.69 -5.82 -7.22
CA GLN A 265 19.61 -6.40 -8.01
C GLN A 265 20.11 -7.65 -8.76
N VAL A 266 19.24 -8.65 -8.89
CA VAL A 266 19.50 -9.89 -9.64
C VAL A 266 18.44 -10.02 -10.72
N TYR A 267 18.86 -10.28 -11.96
CA TYR A 267 17.98 -10.39 -13.12
C TYR A 267 18.14 -11.73 -13.82
N CYS A 268 17.01 -12.29 -14.26
CA CYS A 268 16.91 -13.49 -15.09
C CYS A 268 16.39 -13.11 -16.48
N ASP A 269 17.02 -13.62 -17.54
CA ASP A 269 16.53 -13.48 -18.90
C ASP A 269 15.39 -14.48 -19.19
N MET A 270 14.18 -13.95 -19.33
CA MET A 270 12.96 -14.67 -19.69
C MET A 270 12.61 -14.41 -21.15
N ASN A 271 13.28 -15.14 -22.06
CA ASN A 271 13.03 -15.11 -23.52
C ASN A 271 13.32 -13.75 -24.18
N GLY A 272 14.46 -13.13 -23.85
CA GLY A 272 14.88 -11.83 -24.38
C GLY A 272 14.36 -10.64 -23.56
N ARG A 273 13.67 -10.89 -22.45
CA ARG A 273 13.19 -9.86 -21.51
C ARG A 273 13.78 -10.12 -20.13
N TRP A 274 14.36 -9.09 -19.53
CA TRP A 274 14.92 -9.18 -18.18
C TRP A 274 13.82 -9.08 -17.13
N MET A 275 13.74 -10.07 -16.25
CA MET A 275 12.90 -10.06 -15.06
C MET A 275 13.79 -9.93 -13.82
N MET A 276 13.51 -8.96 -12.95
CA MET A 276 14.19 -8.85 -11.67
C MET A 276 13.73 -9.97 -10.75
N ALA A 277 14.66 -10.82 -10.34
CA ALA A 277 14.46 -12.03 -9.56
C ALA A 277 14.86 -11.86 -8.08
N GLY A 278 15.63 -10.82 -7.75
CA GLY A 278 16.00 -10.49 -6.37
C GLY A 278 16.42 -9.03 -6.24
N ILE A 279 16.18 -8.44 -5.07
CA ILE A 279 16.58 -7.08 -4.74
C ILE A 279 17.00 -7.01 -3.26
N THR A 280 17.96 -6.16 -2.95
CA THR A 280 18.29 -5.75 -1.58
C THR A 280 18.20 -4.24 -1.48
N ASN A 281 17.90 -3.76 -0.28
CA ASN A 281 17.84 -2.34 0.05
C ASN A 281 18.54 -2.08 1.39
N GLY A 282 19.69 -2.73 1.60
CA GLY A 282 20.39 -2.63 2.87
C GLY A 282 20.93 -1.22 3.07
N TRP A 283 20.60 -0.57 4.20
CA TRP A 283 21.20 0.71 4.54
C TRP A 283 22.63 0.52 5.05
N ASN A 284 23.59 0.42 4.14
CA ASN A 284 24.97 -0.01 4.45
C ASN A 284 25.71 1.01 5.32
N ALA A 285 25.27 2.27 5.30
CA ALA A 285 25.77 3.33 6.16
C ALA A 285 25.53 3.02 7.65
N LYS A 286 24.37 2.43 8.00
CA LYS A 286 23.94 2.16 9.37
C LYS A 286 23.97 0.68 9.74
N GLY A 287 23.61 -0.23 8.83
CA GLY A 287 23.54 -1.68 9.05
C GLY A 287 24.85 -2.43 8.81
N GLY A 288 25.88 -1.74 8.30
CA GLY A 288 27.18 -2.31 7.98
C GLY A 288 27.33 -2.69 6.50
N MET A 289 28.57 -2.90 6.08
CA MET A 289 29.01 -3.07 4.68
C MET A 289 28.69 -4.42 4.03
N ASP A 290 28.22 -5.41 4.77
CA ASP A 290 28.03 -6.80 4.31
C ASP A 290 26.59 -7.30 4.53
N ILE A 291 25.64 -6.41 4.30
CA ILE A 291 24.20 -6.68 4.49
C ILE A 291 23.50 -7.03 3.18
N ASP A 292 23.96 -6.58 2.02
CA ASP A 292 23.32 -6.90 0.73
C ASP A 292 23.60 -8.35 0.29
N LYS A 293 22.75 -9.26 0.78
CA LYS A 293 22.79 -10.70 0.52
C LYS A 293 21.40 -11.19 0.14
N THR A 294 21.26 -11.76 -1.04
CA THR A 294 20.00 -12.35 -1.46
C THR A 294 20.21 -13.76 -1.98
N SER A 295 19.16 -14.57 -1.91
CA SER A 295 19.14 -15.89 -2.52
C SER A 295 17.94 -16.02 -3.42
N VAL A 296 18.14 -16.57 -4.61
CA VAL A 296 17.15 -16.52 -5.68
C VAL A 296 16.98 -17.91 -6.29
N TYR A 297 15.74 -18.35 -6.46
CA TYR A 297 15.41 -19.53 -7.23
C TYR A 297 15.75 -19.32 -8.72
N VAL A 298 16.39 -20.32 -9.33
CA VAL A 298 16.74 -20.26 -10.76
C VAL A 298 15.51 -20.64 -11.58
N TYR A 299 14.75 -19.64 -12.02
CA TYR A 299 13.58 -19.83 -12.91
C TYR A 299 13.96 -20.46 -14.24
N LYS A 300 15.14 -20.10 -14.79
CA LYS A 300 15.62 -20.59 -16.08
C LYS A 300 17.14 -20.65 -16.14
N ASN A 301 17.68 -21.69 -16.78
CA ASN A 301 19.09 -21.73 -17.16
C ASN A 301 19.36 -20.77 -18.35
N GLY A 302 20.59 -20.25 -18.45
CA GLY A 302 20.97 -19.30 -19.49
C GLY A 302 21.48 -17.98 -18.92
N ARG A 303 21.12 -16.86 -19.55
CA ARG A 303 21.65 -15.52 -19.22
C ARG A 303 21.02 -14.95 -17.95
N TRP A 304 21.87 -14.45 -17.08
CA TRP A 304 21.53 -13.76 -15.85
C TRP A 304 22.41 -12.51 -15.71
N SER A 305 21.99 -11.57 -14.87
CA SER A 305 22.78 -10.37 -14.59
C SER A 305 22.64 -9.99 -13.13
N VAL A 306 23.74 -9.54 -12.51
CA VAL A 306 23.69 -8.81 -11.24
C VAL A 306 23.92 -7.35 -11.53
N ALA A 307 23.20 -6.49 -10.83
CA ALA A 307 23.41 -5.06 -10.92
C ALA A 307 23.59 -4.42 -9.53
N ILE A 308 24.34 -3.34 -9.51
CA ILE A 308 24.53 -2.51 -8.33
C ILE A 308 24.08 -1.10 -8.67
N THR A 309 23.16 -0.57 -7.88
CA THR A 309 22.77 0.84 -7.88
C THR A 309 23.34 1.50 -6.62
N ASP A 310 23.97 2.66 -6.73
CA ASP A 310 24.75 3.26 -5.65
C ASP A 310 24.21 4.64 -5.30
N VAL A 311 23.04 4.67 -4.66
CA VAL A 311 22.38 5.89 -4.18
C VAL A 311 21.76 5.57 -2.82
N PRO A 312 21.81 6.48 -1.85
CA PRO A 312 21.22 6.22 -0.55
C PRO A 312 19.73 5.90 -0.67
N THR A 313 19.32 4.80 -0.06
CA THR A 313 17.91 4.39 0.01
C THR A 313 17.41 4.42 1.46
N LYS A 314 16.12 4.71 1.64
CA LYS A 314 15.47 4.63 2.95
C LYS A 314 15.29 3.15 3.27
N ALA A 315 16.10 2.60 4.14
CA ALA A 315 15.71 1.43 4.91
C ALA A 315 15.78 1.78 6.39
N LEU A 316 14.67 1.61 7.10
CA LEU A 316 14.60 1.87 8.54
C LEU A 316 15.13 0.65 9.29
N ASP A 317 16.42 0.64 9.64
CA ASP A 317 16.85 -0.26 10.70
C ASP A 317 16.32 0.26 12.05
N ILE A 318 15.18 -0.28 12.47
CA ILE A 318 14.58 -0.02 13.79
C ILE A 318 15.27 -0.83 14.91
N ASN A 319 16.28 -1.66 14.61
CA ASN A 319 16.94 -2.50 15.61
C ASN A 319 18.43 -2.19 15.83
N SER A 320 18.77 -0.95 16.19
CA SER A 320 20.09 -0.71 16.80
C SER A 320 20.19 -1.16 18.27
N VAL A 321 19.24 -1.95 18.81
CA VAL A 321 19.28 -2.31 20.24
C VAL A 321 19.71 -3.76 20.50
N PHE A 322 19.62 -4.71 19.56
CA PHE A 322 20.11 -6.06 19.84
C PHE A 322 20.57 -6.84 18.61
N SER A 323 21.85 -7.22 18.59
CA SER A 323 22.39 -8.20 17.65
C SER A 323 22.35 -9.59 18.29
N ASN A 324 21.56 -10.50 17.71
CA ASN A 324 21.54 -11.91 18.10
C ASN A 324 22.67 -12.67 17.34
N PRO A 325 23.55 -13.45 18.00
CA PRO A 325 24.70 -14.11 17.35
C PRO A 325 24.38 -15.29 16.42
N LEU A 326 23.12 -15.52 16.04
CA LEU A 326 22.65 -16.82 15.52
C LEU A 326 22.61 -16.99 13.99
N LEU A 327 23.11 -16.05 13.20
CA LEU A 327 23.25 -16.21 11.74
C LEU A 327 24.52 -16.98 11.36
N ASN A 328 24.58 -18.27 11.72
CA ASN A 328 25.59 -19.21 11.21
C ASN A 328 25.26 -19.61 9.77
N LEU A 329 25.48 -18.70 8.82
CA LEU A 329 25.83 -19.10 7.45
C LEU A 329 27.28 -19.59 7.48
N LYS A 330 27.54 -20.74 6.86
CA LYS A 330 28.91 -21.25 6.66
C LYS A 330 29.76 -20.13 6.08
N GLU A 331 30.80 -19.75 6.81
CA GLU A 331 31.80 -18.77 6.39
C GLU A 331 32.28 -19.16 4.99
N THR A 332 31.97 -18.33 3.98
CA THR A 332 32.72 -18.37 2.72
C THR A 332 34.17 -18.13 3.13
N GLY A 333 35.10 -19.05 2.84
CA GLY A 333 36.46 -19.16 3.41
C GLY A 333 37.44 -17.99 3.21
N LEU A 334 37.00 -16.77 3.43
CA LEU A 334 37.76 -15.52 3.46
C LEU A 334 37.50 -14.88 4.82
N GLU A 335 38.54 -14.50 5.57
CA GLU A 335 38.40 -13.81 6.87
C GLU A 335 37.60 -12.50 6.69
N VAL A 336 36.32 -12.48 7.07
CA VAL A 336 35.45 -11.32 6.77
C VAL A 336 35.48 -10.25 7.87
N GLN A 337 35.57 -10.60 9.16
CA GLN A 337 35.43 -9.62 10.25
C GLN A 337 36.44 -9.83 11.38
N LYS A 338 37.05 -8.74 11.86
CA LYS A 338 37.75 -8.71 13.16
C LYS A 338 37.15 -7.57 13.98
N HIS A 339 36.52 -7.91 15.10
CA HIS A 339 35.91 -6.97 16.03
C HIS A 339 36.68 -6.94 17.35
N HIS A 340 36.81 -5.74 17.91
CA HIS A 340 37.27 -5.51 19.27
C HIS A 340 36.27 -4.59 19.96
N SER A 341 35.79 -5.01 21.12
CA SER A 341 34.84 -4.25 21.93
C SER A 341 35.56 -3.65 23.14
N PHE A 342 35.29 -2.38 23.44
CA PHE A 342 35.75 -1.73 24.67
C PHE A 342 34.66 -0.79 25.19
N LEU A 343 34.06 -1.14 26.34
CA LEU A 343 32.90 -0.44 26.93
C LEU A 343 31.73 -0.33 25.92
N LEU A 344 31.21 0.88 25.66
CA LEU A 344 30.10 1.18 24.75
C LEU A 344 30.55 1.37 23.28
N PHE A 345 31.80 1.03 22.95
CA PHE A 345 32.38 1.20 21.63
C PHE A 345 32.76 -0.14 21.02
N HIS A 346 32.34 -0.38 19.78
CA HIS A 346 32.76 -1.51 18.99
C HIS A 346 33.53 -1.01 17.76
N PHE A 347 34.72 -1.56 17.55
CA PHE A 347 35.55 -1.23 16.39
C PHE A 347 35.93 -2.50 15.66
N GLY A 348 35.92 -2.44 14.34
CA GLY A 348 36.32 -3.59 13.53
C GLY A 348 36.83 -3.24 12.15
N ARG A 349 37.15 -4.27 11.37
CA ARG A 349 37.52 -4.15 9.97
C ARG A 349 37.01 -5.30 9.12
N TYR A 350 36.78 -4.99 7.85
CA TYR A 350 36.36 -5.92 6.81
C TYR A 350 37.38 -5.91 5.68
N GLY A 351 37.86 -7.10 5.29
CA GLY A 351 38.98 -7.24 4.36
C GLY A 351 40.33 -6.82 4.97
N ARG A 352 41.42 -6.91 4.19
CA ARG A 352 42.78 -6.59 4.67
C ARG A 352 42.98 -5.08 4.76
N ILE A 353 43.81 -4.62 5.69
CA ILE A 353 44.12 -3.19 5.88
C ILE A 353 44.55 -2.51 4.57
N ILE A 354 45.34 -3.19 3.74
CA ILE A 354 45.78 -2.63 2.46
C ILE A 354 44.63 -2.43 1.45
N ASP A 355 43.60 -3.28 1.49
CA ASP A 355 42.43 -3.16 0.63
C ASP A 355 41.52 -2.03 1.12
N ILE A 356 41.38 -1.87 2.45
CA ILE A 356 40.68 -0.73 3.05
C ILE A 356 41.35 0.59 2.67
N LEU A 357 42.68 0.68 2.76
CA LEU A 357 43.41 1.89 2.37
C LEU A 357 43.29 2.21 0.87
N LYS A 358 43.12 1.21 0.00
CA LYS A 358 42.77 1.44 -1.42
C LYS A 358 41.35 1.99 -1.53
N ASN A 359 40.39 1.40 -0.82
CA ASN A 359 38.99 1.83 -0.83
C ASN A 359 38.80 3.26 -0.30
N MET A 360 39.65 3.74 0.62
CA MET A 360 39.64 5.15 1.07
C MET A 360 39.85 6.17 -0.07
N LYS A 361 40.41 5.76 -1.22
CA LYS A 361 40.51 6.62 -2.42
C LYS A 361 39.29 6.49 -3.31
N HIS A 362 38.84 5.27 -3.56
CA HIS A 362 37.69 4.95 -4.38
C HIS A 362 37.12 3.60 -3.93
N VAL A 363 35.86 3.59 -3.49
CA VAL A 363 35.21 2.37 -2.99
C VAL A 363 34.92 1.43 -4.16
N THR A 364 35.36 0.19 -4.05
CA THR A 364 35.00 -0.87 -5.01
C THR A 364 34.20 -1.95 -4.29
N TYR A 365 32.96 -2.14 -4.74
CA TYR A 365 32.08 -3.21 -4.29
C TYR A 365 32.53 -4.55 -4.87
N GLN A 366 32.50 -5.57 -4.03
CA GLN A 366 32.80 -6.96 -4.32
C GLN A 366 31.46 -7.67 -4.47
N VAL A 367 31.17 -8.23 -5.63
CA VAL A 367 29.91 -8.95 -5.90
C VAL A 367 30.22 -10.41 -6.16
N ASP A 368 29.80 -11.27 -5.25
CA ASP A 368 29.98 -12.72 -5.32
C ASP A 368 28.66 -13.39 -5.70
N VAL A 369 28.70 -14.24 -6.72
CA VAL A 369 27.58 -15.08 -7.16
C VAL A 369 27.98 -16.54 -6.98
N GLU A 370 27.25 -17.26 -6.12
CA GLU A 370 27.42 -18.69 -5.92
C GLU A 370 26.22 -19.45 -6.48
N MET A 371 26.47 -20.47 -7.29
CA MET A 371 25.44 -21.30 -7.92
C MET A 371 25.44 -22.68 -7.28
N TYR A 372 24.28 -23.09 -6.78
CA TYR A 372 24.11 -24.34 -6.07
C TYR A 372 23.30 -25.35 -6.88
N PRO A 373 23.71 -26.64 -6.90
CA PRO A 373 23.02 -27.67 -7.65
C PRO A 373 21.67 -28.01 -7.01
N GLY A 374 20.73 -28.46 -7.83
CA GLY A 374 19.44 -28.92 -7.37
C GLY A 374 18.61 -29.58 -8.47
N VAL A 375 17.46 -30.09 -8.06
CA VAL A 375 16.51 -30.82 -8.89
C VAL A 375 15.09 -30.31 -8.61
N GLU A 376 14.24 -30.36 -9.63
CA GLU A 376 12.84 -29.98 -9.52
C GLU A 376 11.98 -31.22 -9.74
N LEU A 377 10.98 -31.42 -8.89
CA LEU A 377 10.06 -32.54 -8.91
C LEU A 377 8.64 -32.01 -8.99
N THR A 378 7.85 -32.59 -9.89
CA THR A 378 6.43 -32.30 -10.01
C THR A 378 5.66 -33.06 -8.93
N ILE A 379 4.75 -32.39 -8.22
CA ILE A 379 3.81 -33.04 -7.32
C ILE A 379 2.69 -33.66 -8.19
N PRO A 380 2.44 -34.98 -8.12
CA PRO A 380 1.46 -35.66 -8.97
C PRO A 380 0.02 -35.33 -8.53
N ASP A 381 -0.19 -35.14 -7.22
CA ASP A 381 -1.50 -34.79 -6.67
C ASP A 381 -1.79 -33.30 -6.88
N ARG A 382 -3.02 -33.01 -7.30
CA ARG A 382 -3.48 -31.64 -7.58
C ARG A 382 -4.32 -31.12 -6.42
N PRO A 383 -3.99 -29.93 -5.86
CA PRO A 383 -4.86 -29.26 -4.92
C PRO A 383 -6.22 -28.97 -5.56
N THR A 384 -7.29 -29.26 -4.82
CA THR A 384 -8.66 -28.89 -5.19
C THR A 384 -9.03 -27.57 -4.52
N ILE A 385 -10.22 -27.05 -4.82
CA ILE A 385 -10.73 -25.85 -4.14
C ILE A 385 -10.70 -26.01 -2.61
N GLY A 386 -10.22 -24.97 -1.92
CA GLY A 386 -10.22 -24.90 -0.47
C GLY A 386 -9.13 -25.68 0.25
N CYS A 387 -8.03 -25.99 -0.43
CA CYS A 387 -6.86 -26.57 0.20
C CYS A 387 -6.24 -25.63 1.25
N ARG A 388 -6.14 -26.11 2.48
CA ARG A 388 -5.58 -25.46 3.67
C ARG A 388 -4.55 -26.35 4.35
N ASP A 389 -3.78 -25.74 5.26
CA ASP A 389 -2.83 -26.43 6.15
C ASP A 389 -1.85 -27.33 5.41
N ALA A 390 -1.33 -26.84 4.29
CA ALA A 390 -0.42 -27.62 3.47
C ALA A 390 0.94 -27.73 4.16
N LYS A 391 1.46 -28.96 4.26
CA LYS A 391 2.72 -29.28 4.90
C LYS A 391 3.62 -30.05 3.93
N PHE A 392 4.89 -29.72 3.92
CA PHE A 392 5.93 -30.39 3.15
C PHE A 392 7.11 -30.70 4.07
N ILE A 393 7.64 -31.92 4.03
CA ILE A 393 8.74 -32.37 4.89
C ILE A 393 9.81 -33.05 4.04
N LEU A 394 11.03 -32.54 4.07
CA LEU A 394 12.20 -33.09 3.40
C LEU A 394 12.99 -34.01 4.34
N LYS A 395 13.26 -35.24 3.89
CA LYS A 395 14.03 -36.26 4.62
C LYS A 395 15.16 -36.80 3.75
N TRP A 396 16.35 -36.96 4.33
CA TRP A 396 17.49 -37.64 3.72
C TRP A 396 18.39 -38.24 4.80
N ASN A 397 19.21 -39.22 4.44
CA ASN A 397 19.92 -40.05 5.41
C ASN A 397 21.36 -39.61 5.70
N ASN A 398 21.90 -38.64 4.96
CA ASN A 398 23.28 -38.20 5.10
C ASN A 398 23.39 -36.91 5.95
N PRO A 399 23.80 -37.00 7.24
CA PRO A 399 23.88 -35.84 8.12
C PRO A 399 24.97 -34.83 7.72
N ASN A 400 25.91 -35.21 6.85
CA ASN A 400 27.00 -34.34 6.41
C ASN A 400 26.63 -33.46 5.20
N VAL A 401 25.43 -33.63 4.64
CA VAL A 401 24.93 -32.82 3.51
C VAL A 401 23.79 -31.95 3.99
N HIS A 402 23.86 -30.65 3.73
CA HIS A 402 22.75 -29.75 3.99
C HIS A 402 21.92 -29.57 2.72
N LEU A 403 20.65 -30.01 2.77
CA LEU A 403 19.67 -29.75 1.73
C LEU A 403 18.67 -28.69 2.20
N GLY A 404 18.03 -28.03 1.24
CA GLY A 404 16.79 -27.29 1.47
C GLY A 404 15.89 -27.40 0.24
N PHE A 405 14.72 -26.77 0.29
CA PHE A 405 13.78 -26.83 -0.81
C PHE A 405 12.84 -25.63 -0.90
N SER A 406 12.25 -25.44 -2.07
CA SER A 406 11.22 -24.44 -2.35
C SER A 406 9.95 -25.08 -2.89
N LEU A 407 8.81 -24.52 -2.52
CA LEU A 407 7.52 -24.75 -3.16
C LEU A 407 7.36 -23.75 -4.31
N ILE A 408 7.20 -24.28 -5.52
CA ILE A 408 6.99 -23.50 -6.74
C ILE A 408 5.52 -23.64 -7.15
N GLY A 409 4.88 -22.49 -7.38
CA GLY A 409 3.50 -22.43 -7.83
C GLY A 409 3.34 -22.78 -9.32
N PRO A 410 2.09 -22.97 -9.79
CA PRO A 410 1.80 -23.42 -11.15
C PRO A 410 2.38 -22.54 -12.27
N ASN A 411 2.53 -21.23 -12.03
CA ASN A 411 3.05 -20.29 -13.02
C ASN A 411 4.57 -20.03 -12.87
N GLY A 412 5.23 -20.79 -11.98
CA GLY A 412 6.68 -20.77 -11.77
C GLY A 412 7.16 -19.86 -10.65
N GLU A 413 6.25 -19.18 -9.95
CA GLU A 413 6.55 -18.31 -8.81
C GLU A 413 7.06 -19.10 -7.60
N GLU A 414 8.08 -18.58 -6.90
CA GLU A 414 8.58 -19.18 -5.67
C GLU A 414 7.69 -18.75 -4.50
N ILE A 415 6.76 -19.62 -4.10
CA ILE A 415 5.78 -19.32 -3.05
C ILE A 415 6.47 -19.20 -1.70
N LEU A 416 7.27 -20.21 -1.37
CA LEU A 416 7.95 -20.31 -0.09
C LEU A 416 9.18 -21.21 -0.23
N SER A 417 10.21 -20.93 0.55
CA SER A 417 11.48 -21.63 0.54
C SER A 417 11.92 -21.93 1.96
N THR A 418 12.61 -23.04 2.20
CA THR A 418 13.28 -23.32 3.49
C THR A 418 14.55 -22.50 3.66
N ARG A 419 14.95 -21.77 2.62
CA ARG A 419 15.88 -20.65 2.69
C ARG A 419 15.07 -19.37 2.84
N GLU A 420 15.66 -18.33 3.40
CA GLU A 420 15.10 -16.99 3.21
C GLU A 420 15.22 -16.63 1.70
N PRO A 421 14.11 -16.51 0.96
CA PRO A 421 14.17 -16.01 -0.41
C PRO A 421 14.47 -14.51 -0.40
N GLY A 422 15.38 -14.10 -1.26
CA GLY A 422 15.11 -13.05 -2.23
C GLY A 422 15.18 -11.59 -1.80
N VAL A 423 15.16 -11.26 -0.50
CA VAL A 423 15.36 -9.90 -0.02
C VAL A 423 16.24 -9.92 1.22
N SER A 424 17.39 -9.26 1.13
CA SER A 424 18.09 -8.90 2.35
C SER A 424 17.29 -7.83 3.07
N SER A 425 16.64 -8.24 4.14
CA SER A 425 16.37 -7.41 5.30
C SER A 425 16.45 -8.30 6.53
N THR A 426 17.57 -9.01 6.67
CA THR A 426 17.94 -9.58 7.96
C THR A 426 18.42 -8.43 8.85
N CYS A 427 17.49 -7.84 9.58
CA CYS A 427 17.85 -7.30 10.89
C CYS A 427 17.52 -8.38 11.92
N PRO A 428 18.46 -8.75 12.81
CA PRO A 428 18.09 -9.46 14.02
C PRO A 428 17.12 -8.55 14.78
N ILE A 429 15.86 -8.95 14.85
CA ILE A 429 14.97 -8.42 15.87
C ILE A 429 15.22 -9.33 17.07
N ASP A 430 15.73 -8.78 18.18
CA ASP A 430 15.27 -9.28 19.48
C ASP A 430 13.82 -8.83 19.60
N VAL A 431 12.93 -9.55 18.92
CA VAL A 431 11.56 -9.64 19.40
C VAL A 431 11.73 -10.31 20.76
N PRO A 432 11.25 -9.75 21.88
CA PRO A 432 11.18 -10.51 23.12
C PRO A 432 10.56 -11.87 22.75
N GLU A 433 11.27 -12.96 23.06
CA GLU A 433 10.94 -14.32 22.62
C GLU A 433 9.41 -14.53 22.59
N GLY A 434 8.79 -14.45 21.40
CA GLY A 434 7.33 -14.64 21.27
C GLY A 434 6.54 -14.01 20.10
N GLU A 435 6.96 -12.93 19.42
CA GLU A 435 5.92 -12.05 18.81
C GLU A 435 5.95 -11.71 17.30
N ILE A 436 6.81 -12.28 16.45
CA ILE A 436 6.56 -12.33 14.98
C ILE A 436 6.73 -13.78 14.54
N PRO A 437 5.72 -14.43 13.93
CA PRO A 437 5.84 -15.81 13.51
C PRO A 437 6.81 -15.90 12.32
N ILE A 438 8.10 -16.07 12.62
CA ILE A 438 9.00 -16.80 11.72
C ILE A 438 8.30 -18.14 11.44
N PRO A 439 8.21 -18.62 10.18
CA PRO A 439 7.60 -19.88 9.83
C PRO A 439 7.69 -20.95 10.93
N GLU A 440 6.56 -21.57 11.28
CA GLU A 440 6.67 -22.95 11.71
C GLU A 440 7.17 -23.76 10.51
N GLY A 441 8.48 -23.96 10.48
CA GLY A 441 9.23 -24.62 9.43
C GLY A 441 10.71 -24.58 9.79
N THR A 442 11.26 -25.71 10.17
CA THR A 442 12.70 -25.98 10.25
C THR A 442 13.32 -25.92 8.83
N LYS A 443 14.65 -26.06 8.73
CA LYS A 443 15.36 -26.21 7.45
C LYS A 443 14.80 -27.32 6.54
N THR A 444 13.97 -28.21 7.10
CA THR A 444 13.46 -29.42 6.47
C THR A 444 11.93 -29.46 6.36
N ASP A 445 11.18 -28.44 6.77
CA ASP A 445 9.72 -28.42 6.58
C ASP A 445 9.15 -27.05 6.24
N LEU A 446 8.12 -27.06 5.39
CA LEU A 446 7.34 -25.89 5.01
C LEU A 446 5.88 -26.10 5.40
N LYS A 447 5.30 -25.12 6.09
CA LYS A 447 3.85 -25.00 6.29
C LYS A 447 3.32 -23.81 5.50
N VAL A 448 2.28 -24.05 4.70
CA VAL A 448 1.64 -23.06 3.85
C VAL A 448 0.16 -23.01 4.23
N TYR A 449 -0.35 -21.83 4.52
CA TYR A 449 -1.73 -21.62 5.01
C TYR A 449 -2.76 -22.12 3.99
N LYS A 450 -2.52 -21.89 2.69
CA LYS A 450 -3.41 -22.34 1.62
C LYS A 450 -2.67 -22.70 0.34
N LEU A 451 -3.22 -23.64 -0.42
CA LEU A 451 -2.87 -23.85 -1.82
C LEU A 451 -4.06 -23.43 -2.68
N GLY A 452 -3.77 -22.92 -3.87
CA GLY A 452 -4.79 -22.64 -4.88
C GLY A 452 -5.04 -23.86 -5.75
N GLU A 453 -6.17 -23.87 -6.44
CA GLU A 453 -6.51 -24.95 -7.35
C GLU A 453 -5.64 -24.90 -8.62
N CYS A 454 -5.29 -26.08 -9.15
CA CYS A 454 -4.56 -26.21 -10.41
C CYS A 454 -5.51 -26.47 -11.58
N LEU A 455 -5.18 -25.93 -12.76
CA LEU A 455 -5.78 -26.38 -14.02
C LEU A 455 -5.36 -27.83 -14.35
N ASP A 456 -6.08 -28.46 -15.28
CA ASP A 456 -5.90 -29.87 -15.65
C ASP A 456 -4.54 -30.25 -16.25
N ASN A 457 -3.73 -29.28 -16.66
CA ASN A 457 -2.38 -29.46 -17.20
C ASN A 457 -1.29 -28.86 -16.30
N GLU A 458 -1.67 -28.41 -15.10
CA GLU A 458 -0.79 -27.73 -14.15
C GLU A 458 -0.59 -28.56 -12.88
N SER A 459 0.45 -28.19 -12.13
CA SER A 459 0.78 -28.81 -10.85
C SER A 459 1.73 -27.91 -10.07
N TYR A 460 1.71 -28.04 -8.75
CA TYR A 460 2.75 -27.51 -7.89
C TYR A 460 4.03 -28.34 -8.04
N LYS A 461 5.17 -27.71 -7.79
CA LYS A 461 6.47 -28.38 -7.85
C LYS A 461 7.28 -28.12 -6.59
N ILE A 462 8.19 -29.05 -6.30
CA ILE A 462 9.19 -28.91 -5.26
C ILE A 462 10.56 -28.83 -5.91
N CYS A 463 11.31 -27.78 -5.60
CA CYS A 463 12.71 -27.68 -5.98
C CYS A 463 13.59 -28.00 -4.77
N VAL A 464 14.35 -29.10 -4.82
CA VAL A 464 15.32 -29.48 -3.78
C VAL A 464 16.72 -29.13 -4.24
N TYR A 465 17.51 -28.54 -3.38
CA TYR A 465 18.84 -28.04 -3.71
C TYR A 465 19.85 -28.33 -2.60
N SER A 466 21.13 -28.32 -2.96
CA SER A 466 22.22 -28.43 -2.00
C SER A 466 22.62 -27.06 -1.45
N LEU A 467 22.96 -26.99 -0.17
CA LEU A 467 23.62 -25.84 0.48
C LEU A 467 25.15 -26.00 0.53
N ASP A 468 25.69 -27.13 0.08
CA ASP A 468 27.11 -27.44 0.04
C ASP A 468 27.50 -28.06 -1.31
N GLU A 469 28.80 -28.23 -1.53
CA GLU A 469 29.31 -29.10 -2.59
C GLU A 469 28.90 -30.55 -2.31
N ILE A 470 28.39 -31.22 -3.35
CA ILE A 470 28.00 -32.64 -3.28
C ILE A 470 28.98 -33.46 -4.08
N THR A 471 29.70 -34.35 -3.40
CA THR A 471 30.67 -35.28 -4.01
C THR A 471 30.06 -36.64 -4.36
N ASN A 472 28.97 -37.03 -3.69
CA ASN A 472 28.27 -38.30 -3.90
C ASN A 472 26.75 -38.07 -4.03
N PRO A 473 26.02 -38.82 -4.87
CA PRO A 473 24.58 -38.63 -5.03
C PRO A 473 23.85 -38.71 -3.69
N VAL A 474 22.86 -37.85 -3.47
CA VAL A 474 22.07 -37.81 -2.23
C VAL A 474 20.61 -38.08 -2.54
N ASP A 475 20.14 -39.24 -2.12
CA ASP A 475 18.73 -39.60 -2.15
C ASP A 475 17.97 -38.83 -1.07
N PHE A 476 16.79 -38.31 -1.43
CA PHE A 476 15.89 -37.66 -0.50
C PHE A 476 14.43 -38.07 -0.76
N THR A 477 13.59 -37.85 0.24
CA THR A 477 12.14 -38.01 0.17
C THR A 477 11.47 -36.73 0.63
N ILE A 478 10.47 -36.26 -0.13
CA ILE A 478 9.53 -35.21 0.29
C ILE A 478 8.23 -35.90 0.68
N GLU A 479 7.76 -35.71 1.90
CA GLU A 479 6.39 -36.02 2.30
C GLU A 479 5.55 -34.75 2.23
N TYR A 480 4.33 -34.85 1.73
CA TYR A 480 3.43 -33.72 1.68
C TYR A 480 2.02 -34.10 2.13
N SER A 481 1.30 -33.13 2.69
CA SER A 481 -0.12 -33.27 2.97
C SER A 481 -0.84 -31.92 2.94
N TRP A 482 -2.14 -31.95 2.67
CA TRP A 482 -3.04 -30.80 2.81
C TRP A 482 -4.47 -31.28 3.02
N LYS A 483 -5.34 -30.38 3.49
CA LYS A 483 -6.74 -30.67 3.80
C LYS A 483 -7.66 -29.77 2.99
N GLN A 484 -8.81 -30.27 2.59
CA GLN A 484 -9.86 -29.45 2.00
C GLN A 484 -10.76 -28.85 3.10
N ASN A 485 -10.91 -27.53 3.15
CA ASN A 485 -11.67 -26.85 4.21
C ASN A 485 -13.11 -26.47 3.80
N TYR A 486 -13.37 -26.27 2.51
CA TYR A 486 -14.71 -25.98 1.96
C TYR A 486 -14.90 -26.65 0.60
N SER A 487 -16.16 -26.80 0.19
CA SER A 487 -16.54 -27.54 -1.03
C SER A 487 -16.77 -26.62 -2.23
N ARG A 488 -16.73 -27.17 -3.44
CA ARG A 488 -17.17 -26.45 -4.66
C ARG A 488 -18.62 -26.00 -4.55
N VAL A 489 -19.49 -26.80 -3.94
CA VAL A 489 -20.91 -26.45 -3.75
C VAL A 489 -21.06 -25.19 -2.91
N GLU A 490 -20.25 -25.05 -1.84
CA GLU A 490 -20.22 -23.84 -1.01
C GLU A 490 -19.82 -22.62 -1.83
N SER A 491 -18.71 -22.73 -2.57
CA SER A 491 -18.25 -21.68 -3.47
C SER A 491 -19.36 -21.25 -4.45
N ASN A 492 -19.86 -22.20 -5.24
CA ASN A 492 -20.83 -21.92 -6.30
C ASN A 492 -22.15 -21.33 -5.79
N CYS A 493 -22.63 -21.77 -4.63
CA CYS A 493 -23.86 -21.26 -4.03
C CYS A 493 -23.68 -19.82 -3.54
N LEU A 494 -22.53 -19.50 -2.93
CA LEU A 494 -22.19 -18.13 -2.53
C LEU A 494 -22.02 -17.22 -3.75
N THR A 495 -21.38 -17.72 -4.81
CA THR A 495 -21.26 -17.04 -6.11
C THR A 495 -22.64 -16.82 -6.74
N SER A 496 -23.53 -17.81 -6.69
CA SER A 496 -24.90 -17.67 -7.20
C SER A 496 -25.69 -16.58 -6.49
N ALA A 497 -25.58 -16.50 -5.16
CA ALA A 497 -26.21 -15.45 -4.37
C ALA A 497 -25.61 -14.06 -4.64
N THR A 498 -24.27 -13.99 -4.73
CA THR A 498 -23.52 -12.74 -4.94
C THR A 498 -23.82 -12.15 -6.32
N GLU A 499 -23.59 -12.92 -7.39
CA GLU A 499 -23.84 -12.46 -8.76
C GLU A 499 -25.33 -12.27 -9.03
N GLY A 500 -26.18 -13.10 -8.43
CA GLY A 500 -27.63 -12.92 -8.49
C GLY A 500 -28.08 -11.58 -7.90
N SER A 501 -27.47 -11.11 -6.81
CA SER A 501 -27.79 -9.82 -6.20
C SER A 501 -27.38 -8.63 -7.09
N ILE A 502 -26.23 -8.73 -7.76
CA ILE A 502 -25.74 -7.70 -8.69
C ILE A 502 -26.65 -7.64 -9.91
N LEU A 503 -26.95 -8.80 -10.52
CA LEU A 503 -27.86 -8.89 -11.64
C LEU A 503 -29.26 -8.35 -11.29
N ALA A 504 -29.76 -8.65 -10.08
CA ALA A 504 -31.03 -8.14 -9.59
C ALA A 504 -31.02 -6.60 -9.47
N SER A 505 -29.93 -6.02 -8.95
CA SER A 505 -29.72 -4.57 -8.87
C SER A 505 -29.68 -3.91 -10.25
N GLU A 506 -28.91 -4.46 -11.18
CA GLU A 506 -28.75 -3.93 -12.54
C GLU A 506 -30.04 -4.03 -13.37
N LEU A 507 -30.91 -5.00 -13.07
CA LEU A 507 -32.20 -5.16 -13.72
C LEU A 507 -33.37 -4.49 -12.99
N ASN A 508 -33.14 -3.98 -11.77
CA ASN A 508 -34.14 -3.46 -10.84
C ASN A 508 -35.31 -4.46 -10.62
N ILE A 509 -34.98 -5.66 -10.17
CA ILE A 509 -35.93 -6.76 -9.90
C ILE A 509 -35.60 -7.42 -8.55
N PRO A 510 -36.57 -8.09 -7.89
CA PRO A 510 -36.33 -8.75 -6.61
C PRO A 510 -35.35 -9.93 -6.74
N LEU A 511 -34.50 -10.10 -5.72
CA LEU A 511 -33.70 -11.31 -5.48
C LEU A 511 -34.41 -12.21 -4.47
N LEU A 512 -34.58 -13.48 -4.81
CA LEU A 512 -35.07 -14.51 -3.90
C LEU A 512 -34.16 -15.74 -3.96
N TYR A 513 -34.28 -16.58 -2.92
CA TYR A 513 -33.45 -17.77 -2.77
C TYR A 513 -34.26 -19.06 -2.91
N ILE A 514 -33.62 -20.09 -3.43
CA ILE A 514 -34.11 -21.47 -3.42
C ILE A 514 -33.01 -22.42 -2.92
N ASN A 515 -33.40 -23.59 -2.41
CA ASN A 515 -32.46 -24.60 -1.97
C ASN A 515 -32.02 -25.47 -3.17
N THR A 516 -30.87 -26.16 -3.08
CA THR A 516 -30.44 -27.12 -4.11
C THR A 516 -31.46 -28.23 -4.33
N ASP A 517 -32.16 -28.63 -3.27
CA ASP A 517 -32.98 -29.84 -3.30
C ASP A 517 -34.49 -29.51 -3.40
N SER A 518 -34.90 -28.26 -3.17
CA SER A 518 -36.32 -27.88 -3.17
C SER A 518 -36.55 -26.38 -3.34
N ILE A 519 -37.77 -26.03 -3.75
CA ILE A 519 -38.24 -24.63 -3.77
C ILE A 519 -38.99 -24.37 -2.45
N PRO A 520 -38.51 -23.46 -1.60
CA PRO A 520 -39.23 -23.06 -0.39
C PRO A 520 -40.62 -22.53 -0.73
N LYS A 521 -41.63 -22.92 0.06
CA LYS A 521 -43.03 -22.49 -0.17
C LYS A 521 -43.17 -20.97 -0.13
N VAL A 522 -42.43 -20.31 0.76
CA VAL A 522 -42.43 -18.84 0.90
C VAL A 522 -41.90 -18.16 -0.36
N THR A 523 -40.83 -18.70 -0.97
CA THR A 523 -40.28 -18.20 -2.24
C THR A 523 -41.32 -18.34 -3.35
N LEU A 524 -41.92 -19.52 -3.51
CA LEU A 524 -42.91 -19.77 -4.57
C LEU A 524 -44.15 -18.87 -4.42
N GLN A 525 -44.66 -18.73 -3.19
CA GLN A 525 -45.79 -17.83 -2.91
C GLN A 525 -45.44 -16.37 -3.22
N THR A 526 -44.21 -15.95 -2.93
CA THR A 526 -43.73 -14.59 -3.23
C THR A 526 -43.68 -14.34 -4.74
N LEU A 527 -43.18 -15.30 -5.53
CA LEU A 527 -43.19 -15.21 -7.01
C LEU A 527 -44.61 -15.03 -7.55
N TYR A 528 -45.58 -15.80 -7.05
CA TYR A 528 -46.99 -15.65 -7.46
C TYR A 528 -47.60 -14.32 -7.01
N THR A 529 -47.27 -13.88 -5.79
CA THR A 529 -47.79 -12.61 -5.23
C THR A 529 -47.30 -11.41 -6.02
N LEU A 530 -46.02 -11.41 -6.42
CA LEU A 530 -45.43 -10.36 -7.23
C LEU A 530 -45.85 -10.43 -8.71
N GLY A 531 -46.47 -11.52 -9.15
CA GLY A 531 -46.92 -11.72 -10.53
C GLY A 531 -45.78 -12.02 -11.51
N VAL A 532 -44.73 -12.69 -11.02
CA VAL A 532 -43.54 -13.06 -11.80
C VAL A 532 -43.92 -14.03 -12.92
N LYS A 533 -43.42 -13.78 -14.12
CA LYS A 533 -43.58 -14.62 -15.32
C LYS A 533 -42.26 -15.17 -15.82
N GLN A 534 -41.18 -14.40 -15.65
CA GLN A 534 -39.84 -14.78 -16.07
C GLN A 534 -38.88 -14.79 -14.88
N VAL A 535 -38.08 -15.84 -14.78
CA VAL A 535 -37.08 -16.02 -13.74
C VAL A 535 -35.69 -16.07 -14.37
N TYR A 536 -34.77 -15.29 -13.79
CA TYR A 536 -33.34 -15.40 -14.01
C TYR A 536 -32.79 -16.34 -12.94
N LEU A 537 -32.58 -17.61 -13.30
CA LEU A 537 -32.14 -18.64 -12.38
C LEU A 537 -30.60 -18.69 -12.36
N VAL A 538 -30.00 -18.26 -11.26
CA VAL A 538 -28.56 -18.33 -11.04
C VAL A 538 -28.25 -19.62 -10.28
N ASN A 539 -27.70 -20.60 -10.98
CA ASN A 539 -27.44 -21.96 -10.51
C ASN A 539 -26.04 -22.40 -10.95
N ILE A 540 -25.01 -21.69 -10.47
CA ILE A 540 -23.61 -21.92 -10.86
C ILE A 540 -23.20 -23.36 -10.52
N GLY A 541 -22.65 -24.08 -11.49
CA GLY A 541 -22.33 -25.51 -11.40
C GLY A 541 -23.51 -26.47 -11.39
N ASP A 542 -24.71 -26.01 -11.73
CA ASP A 542 -25.94 -26.82 -11.91
C ASP A 542 -26.29 -27.70 -10.68
N HIS A 543 -26.26 -27.11 -9.48
CA HIS A 543 -26.54 -27.82 -8.21
C HIS A 543 -28.03 -28.04 -7.91
N LEU A 544 -28.94 -27.36 -8.62
CA LEU A 544 -30.38 -27.54 -8.45
C LEU A 544 -30.86 -28.92 -8.93
N SER A 545 -31.63 -29.63 -8.11
CA SER A 545 -32.19 -30.94 -8.44
C SER A 545 -33.16 -30.90 -9.62
N ASP A 546 -33.21 -31.99 -10.41
CA ASP A 546 -34.13 -32.13 -11.56
C ASP A 546 -35.61 -32.01 -11.19
N GLU A 547 -35.98 -32.36 -9.95
CA GLU A 547 -37.34 -32.19 -9.45
C GLU A 547 -37.68 -30.71 -9.23
N ALA A 548 -36.83 -29.98 -8.49
CA ALA A 548 -37.01 -28.55 -8.27
C ALA A 548 -36.94 -27.77 -9.60
N LYS A 549 -36.06 -28.16 -10.51
CA LYS A 549 -35.92 -27.56 -11.85
C LYS A 549 -37.19 -27.73 -12.68
N ARG A 550 -37.79 -28.93 -12.71
CA ARG A 550 -39.08 -29.16 -13.40
C ARG A 550 -40.21 -28.35 -12.79
N GLN A 551 -40.28 -28.29 -11.46
CA GLN A 551 -41.28 -27.49 -10.76
C GLN A 551 -41.21 -26.00 -11.12
N LEU A 552 -40.01 -25.43 -11.33
CA LEU A 552 -39.84 -24.06 -11.82
C LEU A 552 -40.29 -23.88 -13.27
N ILE A 553 -39.88 -24.79 -14.17
CA ILE A 553 -40.15 -24.69 -15.61
C ILE A 553 -41.65 -24.81 -15.92
N ASP A 554 -42.38 -25.62 -15.15
CA ASP A 554 -43.83 -25.77 -15.32
C ASP A 554 -44.60 -24.47 -14.99
N GLY A 555 -44.02 -23.60 -14.16
CA GLY A 555 -44.66 -22.37 -13.67
C GLY A 555 -44.16 -21.06 -14.31
N PHE A 556 -42.92 -21.03 -14.82
CA PHE A 556 -42.24 -19.78 -15.20
C PHE A 556 -41.35 -19.94 -16.44
N SER A 557 -41.13 -18.84 -17.17
CA SER A 557 -40.10 -18.79 -18.22
C SER A 557 -38.73 -18.61 -17.59
N ILE A 558 -37.79 -19.53 -17.83
CA ILE A 558 -36.47 -19.54 -17.16
C ILE A 558 -35.36 -19.10 -18.12
N LYS A 559 -34.55 -18.12 -17.71
CA LYS A 559 -33.19 -17.89 -18.22
C LYS A 559 -32.21 -18.37 -17.15
N GLN A 560 -31.49 -19.45 -17.43
CA GLN A 560 -30.59 -20.08 -16.47
C GLN A 560 -29.13 -19.70 -16.73
N TYR A 561 -28.38 -19.47 -15.65
CA TYR A 561 -26.92 -19.34 -15.63
C TYR A 561 -26.34 -20.52 -14.87
N THR A 562 -25.43 -21.26 -15.51
CA THR A 562 -24.73 -22.40 -14.87
C THR A 562 -23.23 -22.20 -14.77
N THR A 563 -22.68 -21.19 -15.44
CA THR A 563 -21.25 -20.87 -15.41
C THR A 563 -21.04 -19.40 -15.06
N ASP A 564 -19.88 -19.11 -14.46
CA ASP A 564 -19.51 -17.73 -14.08
C ASP A 564 -19.43 -16.82 -15.31
N GLU A 565 -18.85 -17.31 -16.42
CA GLU A 565 -18.68 -16.53 -17.64
C GLU A 565 -20.01 -16.01 -18.21
N GLU A 566 -21.07 -16.82 -18.19
CA GLU A 566 -22.40 -16.43 -18.68
C GLU A 566 -22.95 -15.23 -17.89
N ILE A 567 -22.93 -15.30 -16.56
CA ILE A 567 -23.49 -14.24 -15.72
C ILE A 567 -22.57 -13.00 -15.69
N TYR A 568 -21.25 -13.18 -15.68
CA TYR A 568 -20.27 -12.10 -15.77
C TYR A 568 -20.44 -11.28 -17.05
N ASN A 569 -20.68 -11.95 -18.18
CA ASN A 569 -20.91 -11.29 -19.46
C ASN A 569 -22.25 -10.54 -19.47
N ASP A 570 -23.30 -11.13 -18.92
CA ASP A 570 -24.61 -10.50 -18.88
C ASP A 570 -24.64 -9.26 -17.96
N ILE A 571 -24.04 -9.31 -16.77
CA ILE A 571 -23.92 -8.14 -15.88
C ILE A 571 -23.17 -7.01 -16.60
N ARG A 572 -22.00 -7.30 -17.17
CA ARG A 572 -21.20 -6.28 -17.88
C ARG A 572 -21.87 -5.79 -19.15
N SER A 573 -22.75 -6.56 -19.79
CA SER A 573 -23.47 -6.11 -20.98
C SER A 573 -24.45 -4.97 -20.68
N ILE A 574 -24.89 -4.82 -19.42
CA ILE A 574 -25.81 -3.76 -18.99
C ILE A 574 -25.07 -2.43 -18.86
N SER A 575 -23.93 -2.43 -18.15
CA SER A 575 -23.15 -1.24 -17.82
C SER A 575 -22.06 -0.90 -18.85
N ASN A 576 -21.65 -1.89 -19.66
CA ASN A 576 -20.44 -1.90 -20.47
C ASN A 576 -19.14 -1.66 -19.66
N SER A 577 -19.16 -1.91 -18.36
CA SER A 577 -18.01 -1.75 -17.46
C SER A 577 -16.94 -2.81 -17.70
N ASN A 578 -15.68 -2.41 -17.53
CA ASN A 578 -14.51 -3.28 -17.47
C ASN A 578 -13.80 -3.20 -16.12
N ASP A 579 -14.44 -2.59 -15.12
CA ASP A 579 -13.95 -2.62 -13.74
C ASP A 579 -13.94 -4.06 -13.22
N VAL A 580 -13.07 -4.34 -12.26
CA VAL A 580 -12.86 -5.68 -11.71
C VAL A 580 -12.97 -5.60 -10.20
N VAL A 581 -13.89 -6.37 -9.61
CA VAL A 581 -13.98 -6.50 -8.15
C VAL A 581 -13.51 -7.89 -7.75
N PHE A 582 -12.37 -7.98 -7.08
CA PHE A 582 -11.88 -9.20 -6.46
C PHE A 582 -12.35 -9.30 -5.01
N SER A 583 -12.78 -10.49 -4.61
CA SER A 583 -13.11 -10.78 -3.22
C SER A 583 -12.74 -12.23 -2.89
N THR A 584 -13.03 -12.64 -1.67
CA THR A 584 -12.86 -14.02 -1.22
C THR A 584 -14.17 -14.54 -0.63
N ILE A 585 -14.43 -15.82 -0.84
CA ILE A 585 -15.52 -16.49 -0.11
C ILE A 585 -15.09 -16.86 1.30
N THR A 586 -13.81 -16.75 1.67
CA THR A 586 -13.29 -17.24 2.95
C THR A 586 -13.66 -16.31 4.12
N PRO A 587 -13.83 -16.84 5.34
CA PRO A 587 -14.17 -16.02 6.50
C PRO A 587 -13.05 -15.05 6.87
N TRP A 588 -13.41 -13.95 7.52
CA TRP A 588 -12.46 -12.93 7.94
C TRP A 588 -11.40 -13.50 8.90
N ASN A 589 -10.13 -13.32 8.54
CA ASN A 589 -9.02 -13.58 9.44
C ASN A 589 -8.82 -12.37 10.38
N TYR A 590 -9.49 -12.38 11.53
CA TYR A 590 -9.40 -11.28 12.51
C TYR A 590 -8.00 -11.19 13.13
N TRP A 591 -7.65 -10.02 13.65
CA TRP A 591 -6.31 -9.71 14.15
C TRP A 591 -6.37 -8.66 15.27
N TYR A 592 -5.33 -8.63 16.11
CA TYR A 592 -5.21 -7.69 17.22
C TYR A 592 -4.19 -6.58 16.93
N VAL A 593 -4.41 -5.40 17.51
CA VAL A 593 -3.49 -4.26 17.38
C VAL A 593 -2.10 -4.65 17.86
N ALA A 594 -1.08 -4.22 17.11
CA ALA A 594 0.34 -4.46 17.36
C ALA A 594 0.84 -5.91 17.25
N GLU A 595 -0.03 -6.92 17.17
CA GLU A 595 0.41 -8.33 17.12
C GLU A 595 0.96 -8.77 15.75
N LEU A 596 0.69 -8.01 14.68
CA LEU A 596 1.22 -8.25 13.33
C LEU A 596 1.05 -9.71 12.86
N LYS A 597 -0.11 -10.30 13.13
CA LYS A 597 -0.47 -11.65 12.70
C LYS A 597 -1.99 -11.86 12.78
N PRO A 598 -2.54 -12.85 12.05
CA PRO A 598 -3.92 -13.28 12.25
C PRO A 598 -4.08 -13.95 13.63
N ALA A 599 -5.20 -13.69 14.29
CA ALA A 599 -5.55 -14.25 15.61
C ALA A 599 -6.54 -15.42 15.53
N GLY A 600 -7.34 -15.50 14.47
CA GLY A 600 -8.27 -16.59 14.19
C GLY A 600 -9.13 -16.32 12.96
N GLU A 601 -10.11 -17.17 12.71
CA GLU A 601 -11.13 -16.99 11.65
C GLU A 601 -12.52 -16.84 12.30
N GLU A 602 -13.30 -15.89 11.80
CA GLU A 602 -14.67 -15.63 12.25
C GLU A 602 -15.65 -16.20 11.21
N LYS A 603 -16.31 -17.32 11.53
CA LYS A 603 -16.91 -18.25 10.55
C LYS A 603 -18.01 -17.62 9.68
N GLY A 604 -18.87 -16.81 10.30
CA GLY A 604 -19.99 -16.11 9.65
C GLY A 604 -19.55 -14.88 8.89
N SER A 605 -18.44 -14.26 9.27
CA SER A 605 -18.07 -12.93 8.79
C SER A 605 -17.40 -12.99 7.41
N ARG A 606 -18.18 -12.81 6.33
CA ARG A 606 -17.70 -12.82 4.95
C ARG A 606 -17.66 -11.42 4.32
N PHE A 607 -16.92 -11.31 3.22
CA PHE A 607 -16.83 -10.07 2.44
C PHE A 607 -17.79 -10.03 1.24
N ILE A 608 -18.67 -11.03 1.09
CA ILE A 608 -19.50 -11.22 -0.11
C ILE A 608 -20.55 -10.13 -0.27
N GLY A 609 -21.22 -9.73 0.83
CA GLY A 609 -22.22 -8.65 0.82
C GLY A 609 -21.62 -7.29 0.42
N PRO A 610 -20.59 -6.80 1.14
CA PRO A 610 -19.94 -5.54 0.79
C PRO A 610 -19.29 -5.55 -0.61
N ALA A 611 -18.73 -6.69 -1.04
CA ALA A 611 -18.18 -6.83 -2.39
C ALA A 611 -19.25 -6.69 -3.47
N ALA A 612 -20.41 -7.36 -3.31
CA ALA A 612 -21.52 -7.23 -4.25
C ALA A 612 -22.11 -5.82 -4.27
N TYR A 613 -22.16 -5.13 -3.13
CA TYR A 613 -22.66 -3.76 -3.05
C TYR A 613 -21.79 -2.77 -3.85
N ILE A 614 -20.46 -2.81 -3.71
CA ILE A 614 -19.58 -1.98 -4.55
C ILE A 614 -19.60 -2.43 -6.01
N ALA A 615 -19.69 -3.74 -6.27
CA ALA A 615 -19.76 -4.29 -7.63
C ALA A 615 -21.02 -3.83 -8.38
N ALA A 616 -22.16 -3.74 -7.70
CA ALA A 616 -23.39 -3.14 -8.25
C ALA A 616 -23.20 -1.65 -8.58
N HIS A 617 -22.50 -0.88 -7.74
CA HIS A 617 -22.15 0.50 -8.08
C HIS A 617 -21.25 0.61 -9.32
N HIS A 618 -20.36 -0.35 -9.54
CA HIS A 618 -19.46 -0.41 -10.70
C HIS A 618 -20.04 -1.16 -11.91
N GLY A 619 -21.21 -1.78 -11.77
CA GLY A 619 -21.91 -2.51 -12.83
C GLY A 619 -21.09 -3.70 -13.33
N THR A 620 -20.39 -4.38 -12.44
CA THR A 620 -19.44 -5.45 -12.77
C THR A 620 -19.65 -6.65 -11.83
N PRO A 621 -19.33 -7.89 -12.22
CA PRO A 621 -19.39 -9.03 -11.32
C PRO A 621 -18.30 -9.01 -10.24
N VAL A 622 -18.46 -9.86 -9.22
CA VAL A 622 -17.43 -10.17 -8.22
C VAL A 622 -16.68 -11.44 -8.62
N LEU A 623 -15.37 -11.31 -8.80
CA LEU A 623 -14.50 -12.45 -9.07
C LEU A 623 -13.93 -12.97 -7.75
N PHE A 624 -14.55 -14.02 -7.22
CA PHE A 624 -14.01 -14.73 -6.07
C PHE A 624 -12.75 -15.49 -6.46
N LEU A 625 -11.64 -15.24 -5.74
CA LEU A 625 -10.37 -15.88 -6.07
C LEU A 625 -10.48 -17.41 -6.03
N GLU A 626 -11.27 -17.94 -5.10
CA GLU A 626 -11.44 -19.37 -4.88
C GLU A 626 -12.21 -20.11 -6.00
N GLU A 627 -13.04 -19.42 -6.78
CA GLU A 627 -13.77 -20.03 -7.90
C GLU A 627 -12.88 -20.35 -9.09
N HIS A 628 -11.84 -19.54 -9.27
CA HIS A 628 -11.01 -19.55 -10.46
C HIS A 628 -9.63 -20.15 -10.13
N PRO A 629 -9.24 -21.31 -10.69
CA PRO A 629 -7.92 -21.90 -10.46
C PRO A 629 -6.79 -20.91 -10.74
N GLU A 630 -6.90 -20.10 -11.79
CA GLU A 630 -5.93 -19.09 -12.17
C GLU A 630 -5.71 -18.04 -11.07
N LEU A 631 -6.80 -17.57 -10.44
CA LEU A 631 -6.75 -16.55 -9.40
C LEU A 631 -6.35 -17.13 -8.03
N SER A 632 -6.94 -18.27 -7.64
CA SER A 632 -6.66 -18.91 -6.35
C SER A 632 -5.18 -19.27 -6.23
N SER A 633 -4.58 -19.85 -7.27
CA SER A 633 -3.15 -20.19 -7.32
C SER A 633 -2.25 -18.96 -7.28
N ALA A 634 -2.56 -17.90 -8.05
CA ALA A 634 -1.80 -16.65 -8.03
C ALA A 634 -1.79 -15.98 -6.64
N SER A 635 -2.91 -16.06 -5.90
CA SER A 635 -3.06 -15.42 -4.59
C SER A 635 -2.20 -16.00 -3.47
N VAL A 636 -1.66 -17.23 -3.66
CA VAL A 636 -0.98 -17.98 -2.59
C VAL A 636 0.26 -17.24 -2.12
N TRP A 637 1.16 -16.84 -3.03
CA TRP A 637 2.37 -16.12 -2.65
C TRP A 637 2.06 -14.80 -1.93
N HIS A 638 1.09 -14.03 -2.43
CA HIS A 638 0.69 -12.76 -1.81
C HIS A 638 0.21 -12.94 -0.38
N THR A 639 -0.62 -13.96 -0.17
CA THR A 639 -1.17 -14.31 1.15
C THR A 639 -0.07 -14.77 2.10
N GLU A 640 0.81 -15.67 1.64
CA GLU A 640 1.94 -16.14 2.44
C GLU A 640 2.91 -15.03 2.81
N LEU A 641 3.33 -14.21 1.84
CA LEU A 641 4.23 -13.08 2.07
C LEU A 641 3.71 -12.19 3.19
N TRP A 642 2.45 -11.75 3.08
CA TRP A 642 1.88 -10.83 4.06
C TRP A 642 1.61 -11.47 5.41
N ARG A 643 1.19 -12.74 5.47
CA ARG A 643 0.99 -13.44 6.77
C ARG A 643 2.30 -13.62 7.55
N ARG A 644 3.43 -13.69 6.85
CA ARG A 644 4.76 -13.93 7.42
C ARG A 644 5.55 -12.66 7.69
N HIS A 645 5.33 -11.63 6.87
CA HIS A 645 6.02 -10.34 6.92
C HIS A 645 5.04 -9.16 6.89
N PRO A 646 4.00 -9.14 7.73
CA PRO A 646 3.00 -8.07 7.71
C PRO A 646 3.54 -6.74 8.21
N ASP A 647 4.73 -6.72 8.82
CA ASP A 647 5.44 -5.49 9.16
C ASP A 647 5.92 -4.72 7.92
N GLY A 648 6.01 -5.38 6.76
CA GLY A 648 6.43 -4.75 5.49
C GLY A 648 7.91 -4.35 5.41
N TYR A 649 8.68 -4.67 6.45
CA TYR A 649 10.10 -4.35 6.57
C TYR A 649 10.98 -5.61 6.50
N THR A 650 10.60 -6.70 7.15
CA THR A 650 11.38 -7.95 7.26
C THR A 650 11.53 -8.67 5.93
N LYS A 651 10.59 -8.48 4.99
CA LYS A 651 10.73 -8.95 3.62
C LYS A 651 9.92 -8.08 2.65
N LEU A 652 10.56 -7.60 1.60
CA LEU A 652 9.90 -6.89 0.52
C LEU A 652 9.23 -7.84 -0.48
N PRO A 653 8.20 -7.40 -1.21
CA PRO A 653 7.65 -8.15 -2.32
C PRO A 653 8.69 -8.22 -3.45
N THR A 654 8.96 -9.42 -3.92
CA THR A 654 9.87 -9.68 -5.03
C THR A 654 9.17 -9.41 -6.36
N VAL A 655 9.90 -8.78 -7.29
CA VAL A 655 9.36 -8.36 -8.59
C VAL A 655 9.00 -9.57 -9.47
N SER A 656 9.77 -10.66 -9.40
CA SER A 656 9.52 -11.91 -10.13
C SER A 656 8.16 -12.51 -9.79
N GLU A 657 7.85 -12.67 -8.50
CA GLU A 657 6.59 -13.23 -8.04
C GLU A 657 5.41 -12.35 -8.45
N MET A 658 5.52 -11.03 -8.29
CA MET A 658 4.50 -10.09 -8.77
C MET A 658 4.33 -10.17 -10.29
N TYR A 659 5.42 -10.22 -11.06
CA TYR A 659 5.36 -10.33 -12.52
C TYR A 659 4.67 -11.62 -12.97
N LEU A 660 5.05 -12.76 -12.39
CA LEU A 660 4.48 -14.06 -12.74
C LEU A 660 3.00 -14.13 -12.36
N THR A 661 2.66 -13.85 -11.10
CA THR A 661 1.26 -13.88 -10.62
C THR A 661 0.39 -12.85 -11.34
N GLY A 662 0.88 -11.63 -11.55
CA GLY A 662 0.18 -10.57 -12.28
C GLY A 662 -0.07 -10.92 -13.74
N THR A 663 0.91 -11.52 -14.43
CA THR A 663 0.73 -12.02 -15.80
C THR A 663 -0.35 -13.09 -15.86
N ARG A 664 -0.38 -14.01 -14.88
CA ARG A 664 -1.43 -15.04 -14.80
C ARG A 664 -2.81 -14.44 -14.62
N VAL A 665 -2.96 -13.47 -13.70
CA VAL A 665 -4.24 -12.77 -13.47
C VAL A 665 -4.69 -12.02 -14.73
N TYR A 666 -3.80 -11.27 -15.38
CA TYR A 666 -4.15 -10.54 -16.60
C TYR A 666 -4.49 -11.45 -17.78
N ASN A 667 -3.82 -12.60 -17.92
CA ASN A 667 -4.20 -13.59 -18.93
C ASN A 667 -5.62 -14.11 -18.69
N PHE A 668 -6.01 -14.34 -17.43
CA PHE A 668 -7.35 -14.72 -17.05
C PHE A 668 -8.38 -13.60 -17.31
N LEU A 669 -8.07 -12.36 -16.92
CA LEU A 669 -8.94 -11.20 -17.17
C LEU A 669 -9.14 -10.95 -18.66
N ASN A 670 -8.08 -11.09 -19.47
CA ASN A 670 -8.15 -10.99 -20.93
C ASN A 670 -9.00 -12.11 -21.56
N LYS A 671 -8.87 -13.36 -21.09
CA LYS A 671 -9.71 -14.49 -21.53
C LYS A 671 -11.20 -14.20 -21.32
N LEU A 672 -11.54 -13.54 -20.22
CA LEU A 672 -12.91 -13.12 -19.91
C LEU A 672 -13.27 -11.73 -20.47
N GLY A 673 -12.41 -11.06 -21.23
CA GLY A 673 -12.69 -9.76 -21.87
C GLY A 673 -12.79 -8.56 -20.91
N PHE A 674 -12.18 -8.64 -19.73
CA PHE A 674 -12.00 -7.50 -18.81
C PHE A 674 -10.83 -6.59 -19.21
N ASP A 675 -9.72 -7.16 -19.70
CA ASP A 675 -8.57 -6.39 -20.22
C ASP A 675 -8.97 -5.74 -21.56
N ARG A 676 -9.20 -4.43 -21.54
CA ARG A 676 -9.64 -3.64 -22.71
C ARG A 676 -8.68 -2.47 -22.94
N GLU A 677 -8.92 -1.69 -23.99
CA GLU A 677 -8.13 -0.48 -24.22
C GLU A 677 -8.32 0.51 -23.05
N GLY A 678 -7.22 0.87 -22.38
CA GLY A 678 -7.22 1.74 -21.19
C GLY A 678 -6.60 1.06 -19.97
N MET A 679 -6.85 1.63 -18.78
CA MET A 679 -6.52 1.02 -17.49
C MET A 679 -7.82 0.64 -16.79
N GLU A 680 -7.96 -0.60 -16.36
CA GLU A 680 -9.09 -1.06 -15.55
C GLU A 680 -9.01 -0.49 -14.13
N THR A 681 -10.17 -0.22 -13.51
CA THR A 681 -10.26 -0.07 -12.06
C THR A 681 -10.30 -1.46 -11.44
N ILE A 682 -9.35 -1.77 -10.56
CA ILE A 682 -9.33 -3.05 -9.84
C ILE A 682 -9.57 -2.79 -8.36
N ILE A 683 -10.60 -3.40 -7.79
CA ILE A 683 -10.98 -3.22 -6.38
C ILE A 683 -10.84 -4.56 -5.67
N THR A 684 -10.00 -4.62 -4.64
CA THR A 684 -9.91 -5.78 -3.75
C THR A 684 -10.73 -5.55 -2.50
N VAL A 685 -11.70 -6.42 -2.23
CA VAL A 685 -12.56 -6.36 -1.03
C VAL A 685 -12.25 -7.58 -0.16
N ALA A 686 -11.28 -7.44 0.74
CA ALA A 686 -10.91 -8.52 1.65
C ALA A 686 -10.03 -8.04 2.81
N GLY A 687 -10.10 -8.75 3.92
CA GLY A 687 -9.15 -8.62 5.03
C GLY A 687 -7.71 -8.84 4.58
N GLN A 688 -6.78 -8.12 5.21
CA GLN A 688 -5.37 -8.13 4.84
C GLN A 688 -4.67 -9.50 4.95
N PHE A 689 -5.17 -10.39 5.81
CA PHE A 689 -4.64 -11.74 5.98
C PHE A 689 -5.38 -12.79 5.14
N ASN A 690 -6.48 -12.41 4.47
CA ASN A 690 -7.18 -13.23 3.50
C ASN A 690 -6.54 -13.10 2.11
N ILE A 691 -6.22 -11.87 1.69
CA ILE A 691 -5.49 -11.52 0.46
C ILE A 691 -4.40 -10.51 0.86
N GLY A 692 -3.12 -10.82 0.70
CA GLY A 692 -2.03 -9.93 1.10
C GLY A 692 -1.91 -8.66 0.26
N PHE A 693 -1.36 -7.57 0.84
CA PHE A 693 -1.23 -6.26 0.17
C PHE A 693 -0.37 -6.27 -1.11
N SER A 694 0.53 -7.25 -1.27
CA SER A 694 1.30 -7.37 -2.51
C SER A 694 0.43 -7.70 -3.72
N TRP A 695 -0.79 -8.20 -3.53
CA TRP A 695 -1.76 -8.44 -4.59
C TRP A 695 -2.07 -7.16 -5.35
N ASP A 696 -2.37 -6.07 -4.63
CA ASP A 696 -2.75 -4.80 -5.25
C ASP A 696 -1.55 -4.13 -5.92
N ARG A 697 -0.36 -4.23 -5.30
CA ARG A 697 0.89 -3.67 -5.83
C ARG A 697 1.25 -4.28 -7.19
N THR A 698 0.90 -5.53 -7.44
CA THR A 698 1.16 -6.23 -8.72
C THR A 698 0.53 -5.53 -9.92
N PHE A 699 -0.59 -4.82 -9.74
CA PHE A 699 -1.35 -4.24 -10.84
C PHE A 699 -1.01 -2.77 -11.13
N VAL A 700 -0.22 -2.13 -10.26
CA VAL A 700 0.16 -0.72 -10.42
C VAL A 700 0.89 -0.51 -11.74
N GLY A 701 0.46 0.49 -12.52
CA GLY A 701 1.03 0.83 -13.83
C GLY A 701 0.36 0.14 -15.02
N LYS A 702 -0.40 -0.94 -14.81
CA LYS A 702 -1.26 -1.55 -15.84
C LYS A 702 -2.76 -1.32 -15.54
N ALA A 703 -3.14 -1.27 -14.27
CA ALA A 703 -4.48 -0.89 -13.80
C ALA A 703 -4.40 0.23 -12.73
N LYS A 704 -5.58 0.65 -12.26
CA LYS A 704 -5.79 1.51 -11.09
C LYS A 704 -6.28 0.65 -9.91
N PRO A 705 -5.37 0.00 -9.15
CA PRO A 705 -5.76 -0.85 -8.04
C PRO A 705 -6.14 -0.04 -6.79
N GLY A 706 -7.16 -0.52 -6.06
CA GLY A 706 -7.58 -0.04 -4.75
C GLY A 706 -8.07 -1.18 -3.87
N ARG A 707 -8.16 -0.96 -2.55
CA ARG A 707 -8.55 -1.99 -1.59
C ARG A 707 -9.42 -1.45 -0.46
N PHE A 708 -10.38 -2.25 -0.03
CA PHE A 708 -11.07 -2.14 1.25
C PHE A 708 -10.67 -3.32 2.17
N PHE A 709 -10.26 -3.03 3.40
CA PHE A 709 -9.88 -4.03 4.40
C PHE A 709 -10.36 -3.64 5.80
N GLY A 710 -10.41 -4.64 6.69
CA GLY A 710 -10.98 -4.53 8.04
C GLY A 710 -11.86 -5.75 8.29
N SER A 711 -12.76 -5.66 9.26
CA SER A 711 -13.91 -6.57 9.33
C SER A 711 -14.89 -6.31 8.17
N PRO A 712 -15.81 -7.22 7.87
CA PRO A 712 -16.91 -6.95 6.93
C PRO A 712 -17.72 -5.69 7.28
N VAL A 713 -17.90 -5.41 8.58
CA VAL A 713 -18.55 -4.20 9.08
C VAL A 713 -17.74 -2.94 8.73
N ASP A 714 -16.43 -2.96 8.98
CA ASP A 714 -15.53 -1.86 8.59
C ASP A 714 -15.57 -1.60 7.07
N VAL A 715 -15.58 -2.68 6.28
CA VAL A 715 -15.61 -2.62 4.81
C VAL A 715 -16.93 -2.07 4.30
N ALA A 716 -18.08 -2.48 4.86
CA ALA A 716 -19.39 -1.94 4.51
C ALA A 716 -19.47 -0.42 4.77
N VAL A 717 -18.96 0.03 5.93
CA VAL A 717 -18.86 1.45 6.26
C VAL A 717 -17.94 2.19 5.29
N TRP A 718 -16.76 1.65 5.02
CA TRP A 718 -15.79 2.32 4.15
C TRP A 718 -16.27 2.44 2.71
N ILE A 719 -16.85 1.37 2.15
CA ILE A 719 -17.46 1.39 0.82
C ILE A 719 -18.58 2.43 0.76
N THR A 720 -19.44 2.48 1.78
CA THR A 720 -20.53 3.45 1.85
C THR A 720 -20.02 4.90 1.91
N LYS A 721 -18.99 5.16 2.74
CA LYS A 721 -18.31 6.48 2.76
C LYS A 721 -17.77 6.86 1.38
N ASN A 722 -17.21 5.91 0.66
CA ASN A 722 -16.64 6.11 -0.67
C ASN A 722 -17.71 6.41 -1.73
N VAL A 723 -18.79 5.61 -1.77
CA VAL A 723 -19.93 5.80 -2.69
C VAL A 723 -20.60 7.16 -2.48
N PHE A 724 -20.85 7.54 -1.23
CA PHE A 724 -21.58 8.77 -0.90
C PHE A 724 -20.67 9.97 -0.61
N TYR A 725 -19.37 9.87 -0.87
CA TYR A 725 -18.42 10.97 -0.70
C TYR A 725 -18.89 12.30 -1.31
N PRO A 726 -19.48 12.33 -2.53
CA PRO A 726 -19.96 13.58 -3.12
C PRO A 726 -21.02 14.32 -2.29
N MET A 727 -21.71 13.62 -1.38
CA MET A 727 -22.69 14.20 -0.46
C MET A 727 -22.05 14.46 0.91
N LEU A 728 -21.31 13.49 1.44
CA LEU A 728 -20.74 13.53 2.79
C LEU A 728 -19.67 14.61 2.95
N ILE A 729 -18.96 14.99 1.89
CA ILE A 729 -17.95 16.06 1.96
C ILE A 729 -18.54 17.39 2.42
N PHE A 730 -19.82 17.67 2.16
CA PHE A 730 -20.48 18.91 2.55
C PHE A 730 -20.90 18.95 4.02
N GLU A 731 -20.88 17.81 4.71
CA GLU A 731 -21.06 17.76 6.17
C GLU A 731 -19.76 18.10 6.91
N ASN A 732 -18.61 18.04 6.21
CA ASN A 732 -17.34 18.45 6.77
C ASN A 732 -17.32 19.97 6.98
N PRO A 733 -17.04 20.47 8.21
CA PRO A 733 -16.95 21.90 8.51
C PRO A 733 -15.97 22.66 7.62
N ALA A 734 -14.97 21.99 7.04
CA ALA A 734 -14.00 22.56 6.10
C ALA A 734 -14.65 23.19 4.86
N THR A 735 -15.85 22.76 4.48
CA THR A 735 -16.61 23.30 3.33
C THR A 735 -17.35 24.60 3.65
N ASN A 736 -17.32 25.08 4.90
CA ASN A 736 -17.97 26.32 5.29
C ASN A 736 -17.27 27.56 4.66
N ASP A 737 -18.05 28.36 3.93
CA ASP A 737 -17.56 29.57 3.27
C ASP A 737 -17.06 30.67 4.23
N LEU A 738 -17.44 30.62 5.51
CA LEU A 738 -16.91 31.51 6.56
C LEU A 738 -15.52 31.07 7.06
N GLY A 739 -15.14 29.83 6.77
CA GLY A 739 -13.90 29.21 7.22
C GLY A 739 -13.96 28.63 8.62
N VAL A 740 -12.90 27.93 8.98
CA VAL A 740 -12.74 27.19 10.25
C VAL A 740 -11.48 27.66 10.96
N THR A 741 -11.53 27.73 12.29
CA THR A 741 -10.39 28.14 13.12
C THR A 741 -9.44 26.98 13.38
N MET A 742 -8.21 27.09 12.91
CA MET A 742 -7.15 26.08 12.97
C MET A 742 -5.91 26.60 13.70
N ILE A 743 -5.12 25.71 14.30
CA ILE A 743 -3.79 26.02 14.81
C ILE A 743 -2.80 25.98 13.65
N ASN A 744 -2.25 27.14 13.29
CA ASN A 744 -1.23 27.25 12.24
C ASN A 744 0.17 27.31 12.85
N GLY A 745 1.14 26.70 12.17
CA GLY A 745 2.51 26.63 12.63
C GLY A 745 3.24 27.97 12.57
N SER A 746 4.21 28.14 13.46
CA SER A 746 5.03 29.35 13.55
C SER A 746 6.02 29.47 12.39
N LYS A 747 6.43 30.71 12.09
CA LYS A 747 7.51 31.04 11.14
C LYS A 747 8.70 31.62 11.89
N SER A 748 9.89 31.15 11.57
CA SER A 748 11.17 31.59 12.12
C SER A 748 12.24 31.85 11.05
N ILE A 749 13.17 32.74 11.39
CA ILE A 749 14.37 33.08 10.60
C ILE A 749 15.62 33.07 11.49
N ARG A 750 16.81 32.91 10.88
CA ARG A 750 18.10 33.10 11.56
C ARG A 750 18.61 34.53 11.47
N ARG A 751 19.15 35.05 12.57
CA ARG A 751 19.81 36.36 12.68
C ARG A 751 21.11 36.28 13.47
N PHE A 752 21.99 37.26 13.31
CA PHE A 752 23.18 37.39 14.15
C PHE A 752 22.80 37.73 15.62
N PRO A 753 23.43 37.11 16.63
CA PRO A 753 24.38 36.00 16.53
C PRO A 753 23.68 34.70 16.11
N TRP A 754 24.19 34.03 15.07
CA TRP A 754 23.51 32.91 14.41
C TRP A 754 23.31 31.68 15.32
N ARG A 755 24.16 31.55 16.35
CA ARG A 755 24.19 30.44 17.31
C ARG A 755 23.43 30.78 18.59
N GLY A 756 22.93 29.72 19.25
CA GLY A 756 22.26 29.81 20.55
C GLY A 756 20.86 30.42 20.49
N LYS A 757 20.25 30.59 21.66
CA LYS A 757 18.84 31.00 21.81
C LYS A 757 18.51 32.34 21.15
N LEU A 758 19.44 33.30 21.04
CA LEU A 758 19.17 34.63 20.47
C LEU A 758 19.14 34.66 18.93
N GLY A 759 19.75 33.66 18.29
CA GLY A 759 19.90 33.60 16.83
C GLY A 759 18.66 33.14 16.08
N LEU A 760 17.78 32.36 16.71
CA LEU A 760 16.47 32.01 16.14
C LEU A 760 15.46 33.09 16.53
N LYS A 761 14.87 33.75 15.53
CA LYS A 761 13.78 34.72 15.72
C LYS A 761 12.50 34.15 15.15
N ILE A 762 11.51 33.92 16.01
CA ILE A 762 10.13 33.67 15.58
C ILE A 762 9.57 34.99 15.05
N VAL A 763 9.24 35.01 13.76
CA VAL A 763 8.68 36.18 13.06
C VAL A 763 7.15 36.12 12.99
N LYS A 764 6.58 34.93 13.12
CA LYS A 764 5.15 34.69 13.30
C LYS A 764 4.98 33.55 14.33
N PRO A 765 4.34 33.76 15.49
CA PRO A 765 4.08 32.68 16.44
C PRO A 765 3.10 31.66 15.88
N SER A 766 3.03 30.48 16.49
CA SER A 766 1.98 29.51 16.20
C SER A 766 0.74 29.96 16.96
N GLU A 767 -0.36 30.13 16.24
CA GLU A 767 -1.60 30.68 16.79
C GLU A 767 -2.82 30.15 16.04
N LYS A 768 -4.00 30.45 16.57
CA LYS A 768 -5.27 30.09 15.93
C LYS A 768 -5.60 31.11 14.84
N GLU A 769 -5.87 30.63 13.64
CA GLU A 769 -6.19 31.42 12.44
C GLU A 769 -7.40 30.81 11.71
N SER A 770 -8.12 31.62 10.94
CA SER A 770 -9.29 31.14 10.18
C SER A 770 -8.90 30.79 8.75
N PHE A 771 -9.33 29.63 8.28
CA PHE A 771 -9.03 29.11 6.94
C PHE A 771 -10.29 28.68 6.20
N LYS A 772 -10.35 28.98 4.90
CA LYS A 772 -11.39 28.48 4.00
C LYS A 772 -10.87 27.27 3.23
N TYR A 773 -11.67 26.22 3.15
CA TYR A 773 -11.32 24.97 2.47
C TYR A 773 -9.92 24.47 2.92
N PRO A 774 -9.68 24.30 4.23
CA PRO A 774 -8.37 23.98 4.76
C PRO A 774 -7.86 22.62 4.29
N ILE A 775 -6.60 22.59 3.84
CA ILE A 775 -5.81 21.37 3.65
C ILE A 775 -4.70 21.37 4.69
N LEU A 776 -4.63 20.31 5.51
CA LEU A 776 -3.62 20.16 6.55
C LEU A 776 -2.35 19.57 5.96
N ASP A 777 -1.23 20.27 6.15
CA ASP A 777 0.08 19.89 5.62
C ASP A 777 1.08 19.69 6.79
N THR A 778 1.55 18.46 6.93
CA THR A 778 2.46 18.00 7.98
C THR A 778 3.83 17.67 7.39
N LEU A 779 4.74 18.64 7.42
CA LEU A 779 6.09 18.53 6.88
C LEU A 779 7.11 18.28 8.00
N ILE A 780 7.48 17.03 8.26
CA ILE A 780 8.52 16.63 9.23
C ILE A 780 9.76 16.14 8.49
N CYS A 781 9.62 15.10 7.66
CA CYS A 781 10.68 14.52 6.83
C CYS A 781 10.26 14.65 5.37
N TYR A 782 10.98 15.44 4.59
CA TYR A 782 10.61 15.81 3.22
C TYR A 782 11.84 16.29 2.42
N ASP A 783 11.71 16.34 1.10
CA ASP A 783 12.76 16.86 0.21
C ASP A 783 12.67 18.38 0.08
N HIS A 784 13.81 19.04 -0.06
CA HIS A 784 13.89 20.49 -0.19
C HIS A 784 14.86 20.91 -1.30
N LYS A 785 14.28 21.22 -2.48
CA LYS A 785 14.98 21.74 -3.66
C LYS A 785 16.02 20.74 -4.18
N PHE A 786 15.63 19.47 -4.27
CA PHE A 786 16.58 18.39 -4.54
C PHE A 786 17.28 18.58 -5.90
N ASN A 787 16.55 18.63 -7.02
CA ASN A 787 17.19 18.78 -8.33
C ASN A 787 17.68 20.22 -8.58
N SER A 788 17.04 21.23 -7.99
CA SER A 788 17.46 22.62 -8.21
C SER A 788 18.70 23.03 -7.41
N ARG A 789 18.98 22.37 -6.28
CA ARG A 789 20.09 22.71 -5.38
C ARG A 789 20.92 21.48 -5.02
N ALA A 790 20.29 20.47 -4.42
CA ALA A 790 21.01 19.36 -3.83
C ALA A 790 21.72 18.44 -4.84
N SER A 791 21.27 18.41 -6.09
CA SER A 791 21.94 17.67 -7.17
C SER A 791 23.42 18.04 -7.31
N LYS A 792 23.83 19.25 -6.89
CA LYS A 792 25.23 19.68 -6.86
C LYS A 792 26.06 18.91 -5.83
N TYR A 793 25.48 18.64 -4.66
CA TYR A 793 26.09 17.83 -3.61
C TYR A 793 26.24 16.38 -4.08
N TRP A 794 25.13 15.81 -4.56
CA TRP A 794 25.05 14.43 -5.01
C TRP A 794 25.84 14.14 -6.30
N GLY A 795 26.00 15.14 -7.17
CA GLY A 795 26.62 14.98 -8.48
C GLY A 795 25.69 14.39 -9.55
N PHE A 796 24.43 14.09 -9.21
CA PHE A 796 23.40 13.61 -10.15
C PHE A 796 22.05 14.31 -9.90
N LYS A 797 21.14 14.21 -10.87
CA LYS A 797 19.74 14.64 -10.74
C LYS A 797 18.83 13.43 -10.73
N TYR A 798 17.81 13.45 -9.88
CA TYR A 798 16.72 12.48 -9.94
C TYR A 798 16.00 12.61 -11.29
N LYS A 799 15.72 11.47 -11.92
CA LYS A 799 14.95 11.39 -13.16
C LYS A 799 13.82 10.38 -12.97
N CYS A 800 12.64 10.72 -13.45
CA CYS A 800 11.49 9.83 -13.47
C CYS A 800 11.74 8.66 -14.43
N ALA A 801 10.93 7.60 -14.31
CA ALA A 801 11.05 6.39 -15.14
C ALA A 801 10.91 6.65 -16.64
N ASP A 802 10.21 7.71 -17.04
CA ASP A 802 10.04 8.17 -18.42
C ASP A 802 11.20 9.04 -18.94
N GLY A 803 12.20 9.30 -18.08
CA GLY A 803 13.36 10.14 -18.38
C GLY A 803 13.16 11.64 -18.11
N SER A 804 11.97 12.07 -17.68
CA SER A 804 11.73 13.46 -17.27
C SER A 804 12.50 13.82 -16.00
N ILE A 805 12.84 15.10 -15.85
CA ILE A 805 13.66 15.63 -14.76
C ILE A 805 12.85 16.68 -13.99
N PRO A 806 12.43 16.38 -12.75
CA PRO A 806 11.79 17.34 -11.85
C PRO A 806 12.59 18.64 -11.75
N GLY A 807 11.91 19.79 -11.89
CA GLY A 807 12.49 21.13 -11.86
C GLY A 807 13.14 21.61 -13.16
N GLU A 808 13.26 20.76 -14.19
CA GLU A 808 13.94 21.09 -15.46
C GLU A 808 13.13 20.77 -16.70
N SER A 809 12.48 19.60 -16.75
CA SER A 809 11.64 19.22 -17.88
C SER A 809 10.45 20.19 -17.99
N PRO A 810 10.14 20.71 -19.19
CA PRO A 810 8.96 21.53 -19.39
C PRO A 810 7.71 20.70 -19.10
N SER A 811 6.71 21.34 -18.51
CA SER A 811 5.35 20.79 -18.41
C SER A 811 4.44 21.54 -19.36
N PHE A 812 3.47 20.81 -19.92
CA PHE A 812 2.42 21.39 -20.76
C PHE A 812 1.09 21.56 -20.01
N GLU A 813 1.08 21.28 -18.70
CA GLU A 813 -0.08 21.48 -17.85
C GLU A 813 -0.11 22.91 -17.31
N GLU A 814 -1.25 23.60 -17.46
CA GLU A 814 -1.41 25.00 -17.03
C GLU A 814 -1.25 25.16 -15.51
N ILE A 815 -1.60 24.13 -14.74
CA ILE A 815 -1.50 24.12 -13.28
C ILE A 815 -0.06 24.34 -12.79
N ASP A 816 0.93 23.93 -13.59
CA ASP A 816 2.36 24.01 -13.28
C ASP A 816 2.95 25.41 -13.50
N GLN A 817 2.19 26.33 -14.10
CA GLN A 817 2.66 27.68 -14.39
C GLN A 817 3.09 28.41 -13.11
N GLY A 818 4.40 28.63 -12.99
CA GLY A 818 5.03 29.34 -11.88
C GLY A 818 5.45 28.46 -10.70
N VAL A 819 5.34 27.13 -10.79
CA VAL A 819 5.67 26.20 -9.69
C VAL A 819 7.13 26.35 -9.21
N MET A 820 8.04 26.69 -10.12
CA MET A 820 9.47 26.84 -9.84
C MET A 820 9.88 28.21 -9.26
N LYS A 821 8.95 29.17 -9.16
CA LYS A 821 9.28 30.54 -8.73
C LYS A 821 9.79 30.61 -7.29
N ALA A 822 9.19 29.85 -6.36
CA ALA A 822 9.65 29.76 -4.97
C ALA A 822 10.87 28.83 -4.81
N VAL A 823 11.04 27.87 -5.72
CA VAL A 823 12.13 26.90 -5.71
C VAL A 823 13.45 27.57 -6.15
N ASN A 824 13.50 28.06 -7.40
CA ASN A 824 14.71 28.58 -8.03
C ASN A 824 14.50 29.88 -8.84
N GLY A 825 13.31 30.50 -8.77
CA GLY A 825 13.03 31.79 -9.41
C GLY A 825 12.69 31.71 -10.91
N LYS A 826 12.69 30.52 -11.52
CA LYS A 826 12.29 30.35 -12.92
C LYS A 826 10.78 30.58 -13.10
N GLU A 827 10.42 31.27 -14.17
CA GLU A 827 9.03 31.45 -14.62
C GLU A 827 8.70 30.50 -15.77
N GLY A 828 7.44 30.07 -15.87
CA GLY A 828 6.97 29.07 -16.85
C GLY A 828 6.39 27.83 -16.16
N ALA A 829 5.89 26.90 -16.97
CA ALA A 829 5.41 25.59 -16.55
C ALA A 829 6.52 24.54 -16.69
N PHE A 830 6.85 23.89 -15.57
CA PHE A 830 7.86 22.86 -15.47
C PHE A 830 7.31 21.72 -14.62
N LEU A 831 7.80 20.51 -14.86
CA LEU A 831 7.58 19.42 -13.90
C LEU A 831 8.10 19.89 -12.53
N PRO A 832 7.30 19.80 -11.45
CA PRO A 832 7.69 20.33 -10.14
C PRO A 832 8.96 19.67 -9.62
N ASP A 833 9.85 20.45 -8.99
CA ASP A 833 11.01 19.89 -8.29
C ASP A 833 10.60 19.12 -7.03
N LEU A 834 11.50 18.28 -6.55
CA LEU A 834 11.42 17.63 -5.26
C LEU A 834 11.63 18.65 -4.14
N SER A 835 10.55 19.32 -3.77
CA SER A 835 10.53 20.31 -2.71
C SER A 835 9.14 20.36 -2.06
N GLY A 836 8.79 19.38 -1.23
CA GLY A 836 7.45 19.29 -0.63
C GLY A 836 6.99 20.61 -0.02
N SER A 837 7.87 21.27 0.72
CA SER A 837 7.57 22.53 1.41
C SER A 837 7.34 23.77 0.53
N GLU A 838 7.69 23.72 -0.76
CA GLU A 838 7.46 24.83 -1.71
C GLU A 838 6.41 24.46 -2.76
N VAL A 839 6.38 23.18 -3.18
CA VAL A 839 5.52 22.66 -4.24
C VAL A 839 4.12 22.31 -3.75
N GLN A 840 3.97 21.59 -2.64
CA GLN A 840 2.64 21.21 -2.14
C GLN A 840 1.78 22.44 -1.83
N PRO A 841 2.30 23.48 -1.14
CA PRO A 841 1.53 24.69 -0.89
C PRO A 841 1.16 25.46 -2.15
N PHE A 842 1.97 25.33 -3.22
CA PHE A 842 1.66 25.94 -4.51
C PHE A 842 0.42 25.29 -5.13
N TYR A 843 0.37 23.96 -5.21
CA TYR A 843 -0.78 23.25 -5.77
C TYR A 843 -2.04 23.39 -4.92
N ILE A 844 -1.92 23.33 -3.59
CA ILE A 844 -3.05 23.58 -2.67
C ILE A 844 -3.71 24.95 -2.97
N ARG A 845 -2.90 26.00 -3.13
CA ARG A 845 -3.40 27.35 -3.45
C ARG A 845 -3.98 27.45 -4.87
N LYS A 846 -3.37 26.76 -5.84
CA LYS A 846 -3.89 26.69 -7.22
C LYS A 846 -5.26 26.00 -7.29
N ALA A 847 -5.49 25.00 -6.43
CA ALA A 847 -6.78 24.34 -6.28
C ALA A 847 -7.84 25.19 -5.55
N GLY A 848 -7.52 26.43 -5.15
CA GLY A 848 -8.43 27.31 -4.42
C GLY A 848 -8.56 27.01 -2.92
N CYS A 849 -7.74 26.10 -2.40
CA CYS A 849 -7.71 25.71 -0.99
C CYS A 849 -6.65 26.51 -0.20
N GLN A 850 -6.78 26.53 1.13
CA GLN A 850 -5.81 27.20 1.99
C GLN A 850 -4.98 26.19 2.79
N PRO A 851 -3.63 26.21 2.68
CA PRO A 851 -2.79 25.30 3.43
C PRO A 851 -2.72 25.73 4.91
N VAL A 852 -3.00 24.78 5.79
CA VAL A 852 -2.81 24.85 7.24
C VAL A 852 -1.58 24.02 7.56
N PHE A 853 -0.57 24.64 8.14
CA PHE A 853 0.69 23.96 8.41
C PHE A 853 0.79 23.57 9.87
N SER A 854 1.08 22.31 10.17
CA SER A 854 1.28 21.87 11.55
C SER A 854 2.19 20.66 11.63
N THR A 855 3.13 20.68 12.57
CA THR A 855 4.13 19.62 12.76
C THR A 855 4.00 18.92 14.11
N ASN A 856 3.35 19.55 15.09
CA ASN A 856 3.13 18.97 16.41
C ASN A 856 1.90 18.04 16.42
N PHE A 857 1.97 16.92 17.15
CA PHE A 857 0.89 15.95 17.25
C PHE A 857 -0.43 16.56 17.71
N SER A 858 -0.46 17.21 18.89
CA SER A 858 -1.69 17.76 19.47
C SER A 858 -2.32 18.82 18.59
N ALA A 859 -1.52 19.66 17.94
CA ALA A 859 -2.02 20.67 17.00
C ALA A 859 -2.62 20.04 15.74
N ASN A 860 -2.00 18.98 15.20
CA ASN A 860 -2.56 18.24 14.06
C ASN A 860 -3.88 17.57 14.43
N MET A 861 -3.94 16.86 15.56
CA MET A 861 -5.17 16.18 16.00
C MET A 861 -6.29 17.20 16.27
N TYR A 862 -5.96 18.36 16.86
CA TYR A 862 -6.92 19.46 17.00
C TYR A 862 -7.45 19.91 15.63
N ASN A 863 -6.57 20.17 14.65
CA ASN A 863 -6.98 20.63 13.32
C ASN A 863 -7.86 19.62 12.58
N LEU A 864 -7.53 18.32 12.65
CA LEU A 864 -8.36 17.25 12.07
C LEU A 864 -9.78 17.28 12.66
N ASN A 865 -9.91 17.42 13.98
CA ASN A 865 -11.20 17.52 14.66
C ASN A 865 -11.99 18.80 14.33
N GLN A 866 -11.36 19.84 13.78
CA GLN A 866 -12.08 21.04 13.34
C GLN A 866 -12.65 20.89 11.92
N GLY A 867 -12.16 19.91 11.14
CA GLY A 867 -12.56 19.66 9.76
C GLY A 867 -11.54 20.16 8.73
N VAL A 868 -10.96 19.23 7.95
CA VAL A 868 -10.05 19.52 6.83
C VAL A 868 -10.48 18.75 5.59
N LEU A 869 -10.14 19.19 4.38
CA LEU A 869 -10.51 18.44 3.16
C LEU A 869 -9.52 17.32 2.83
N LEU A 870 -8.24 17.59 3.08
CA LEU A 870 -7.13 16.68 2.81
C LEU A 870 -6.08 16.83 3.91
N TRP A 871 -5.50 15.71 4.34
CA TRP A 871 -4.32 15.68 5.19
C TRP A 871 -3.12 15.11 4.42
N MET A 872 -2.11 15.96 4.21
CA MET A 872 -0.84 15.64 3.58
C MET A 872 0.21 15.36 4.66
N VAL A 873 0.80 14.16 4.64
CA VAL A 873 1.66 13.66 5.71
C VAL A 873 3.05 13.29 5.19
N ASN A 874 4.05 14.10 5.53
CA ASN A 874 5.45 13.91 5.17
C ASN A 874 6.27 13.69 6.42
N THR A 875 6.41 12.43 6.82
CA THR A 875 7.11 12.05 8.05
C THR A 875 7.71 10.65 7.96
N HIS A 876 8.41 10.22 9.02
CA HIS A 876 8.78 8.82 9.18
C HIS A 876 7.59 8.01 9.69
N GLY A 877 7.42 6.81 9.12
CA GLY A 877 6.43 5.83 9.55
C GLY A 877 7.09 4.58 10.10
N ALA A 878 6.34 3.81 10.89
CA ALA A 878 6.78 2.51 11.40
C ALA A 878 5.57 1.56 11.53
N PRO A 879 5.77 0.22 11.44
CA PRO A 879 4.68 -0.75 11.50
C PRO A 879 4.31 -1.17 12.92
N LEU A 880 5.19 -0.88 13.90
CA LEU A 880 5.07 -1.31 15.29
C LEU A 880 3.90 -0.64 16.01
N ASN A 881 3.45 -1.21 17.14
CA ASN A 881 2.40 -0.65 18.00
C ASN A 881 1.09 -0.30 17.25
N GLY A 882 0.77 -1.02 16.17
CA GLY A 882 -0.41 -0.74 15.35
C GLY A 882 -0.21 0.34 14.29
N GLY A 883 1.03 0.64 13.91
CA GLY A 883 1.38 1.68 12.94
C GLY A 883 1.66 3.01 13.65
N MET A 884 2.71 3.73 13.23
CA MET A 884 3.15 4.97 13.88
C MET A 884 3.52 6.06 12.88
N PHE A 885 3.34 7.31 13.29
CA PHE A 885 3.88 8.50 12.65
C PHE A 885 4.77 9.28 13.61
N MET A 886 5.80 9.91 13.07
CA MET A 886 6.69 10.79 13.82
C MET A 886 6.20 12.25 13.73
N PHE A 887 6.27 12.99 14.84
CA PHE A 887 5.85 14.39 14.94
C PHE A 887 6.92 15.23 15.64
N TRP A 888 6.85 16.55 15.44
CA TRP A 888 7.70 17.51 16.16
C TRP A 888 7.28 17.60 17.63
N ASP A 889 8.23 17.32 18.52
CA ASP A 889 7.98 17.20 19.96
C ASP A 889 9.20 17.64 20.78
N VAL A 890 9.55 18.93 20.69
CA VAL A 890 10.64 19.53 21.47
C VAL A 890 10.34 19.66 22.97
N LYS A 891 9.08 19.44 23.36
CA LYS A 891 8.67 19.36 24.77
C LYS A 891 8.82 17.94 25.32
N HIS A 892 8.94 16.96 24.43
CA HIS A 892 9.00 15.55 24.76
C HIS A 892 7.75 15.10 25.52
N ASP A 893 6.58 15.52 25.02
CA ASP A 893 5.27 15.16 25.57
C ASP A 893 5.00 13.64 25.43
N ASN A 894 5.61 12.99 24.43
CA ASN A 894 5.63 11.54 24.30
C ASN A 894 7.07 11.00 24.49
N PRO A 895 7.28 10.03 25.42
CA PRO A 895 8.61 9.51 25.76
C PRO A 895 9.26 8.68 24.64
N VAL A 896 8.48 8.19 23.68
CA VAL A 896 8.99 7.36 22.58
C VAL A 896 9.47 8.27 21.45
N GLY A 897 10.73 8.68 21.47
CA GLY A 897 11.25 9.67 20.50
C GLY A 897 12.72 10.02 20.68
N TYR A 898 13.22 10.92 19.83
CA TYR A 898 14.56 11.48 19.95
C TYR A 898 14.53 12.71 20.85
N PRO A 899 15.29 12.72 21.96
CA PRO A 899 15.18 13.79 22.96
C PRO A 899 15.65 15.14 22.40
N PRO A 900 15.08 16.27 22.85
CA PRO A 900 15.53 17.56 22.39
C PRO A 900 16.96 17.86 22.85
N ILE A 901 17.79 18.47 21.99
CA ILE A 901 19.16 18.85 22.38
C ILE A 901 19.09 20.01 23.40
N PRO A 902 19.73 19.88 24.58
CA PRO A 902 19.71 20.94 25.59
C PRO A 902 20.25 22.27 25.05
N LEU A 903 19.57 23.37 25.40
CA LEU A 903 19.92 24.75 25.03
C LEU A 903 19.92 25.08 23.53
N ALA A 904 19.62 24.11 22.66
CA ALA A 904 19.47 24.35 21.24
C ALA A 904 18.29 25.31 20.99
N SER A 905 18.44 26.15 19.97
CA SER A 905 17.52 27.27 19.75
C SER A 905 16.14 26.84 19.27
N TYR A 906 16.04 25.70 18.59
CA TYR A 906 14.80 25.17 18.03
C TYR A 906 13.78 24.76 19.11
N ASN A 907 14.23 24.43 20.34
CA ASN A 907 13.35 24.15 21.48
C ASN A 907 12.41 25.31 21.85
N LYS A 908 12.62 26.51 21.30
CA LYS A 908 11.71 27.66 21.45
C LYS A 908 10.44 27.55 20.60
N GLU A 909 10.43 26.68 19.61
CA GLU A 909 9.42 26.62 18.57
C GLU A 909 8.68 25.27 18.64
N PRO A 910 7.59 25.16 19.41
CA PRO A 910 6.94 23.88 19.68
C PRO A 910 6.06 23.34 18.54
N ASN A 911 5.70 24.19 17.58
CA ASN A 911 4.91 23.81 16.40
C ASN A 911 5.33 24.68 15.20
N PRO A 912 6.51 24.48 14.63
CA PRO A 912 6.89 25.18 13.40
C PRO A 912 5.99 24.75 12.24
N TRP A 913 5.81 25.63 11.26
CA TRP A 913 4.98 25.29 10.08
C TRP A 913 5.61 24.18 9.22
N ARG A 914 6.92 24.01 9.28
CA ARG A 914 7.66 22.86 8.74
C ARG A 914 8.81 22.48 9.67
N GLY A 915 9.11 21.19 9.74
CA GLY A 915 10.29 20.65 10.40
C GLY A 915 11.55 21.22 9.78
N TYR A 916 12.60 21.33 10.58
CA TYR A 916 13.90 21.80 10.12
C TYR A 916 15.00 21.25 11.03
N GLU A 917 16.23 21.31 10.56
CA GLU A 917 17.35 20.75 11.30
C GLU A 917 17.79 21.66 12.44
N TRP A 918 18.08 21.06 13.59
CA TRP A 918 18.31 21.81 14.83
C TRP A 918 19.53 22.76 14.75
N LEU A 919 20.55 22.41 13.95
CA LEU A 919 21.80 23.16 13.81
C LEU A 919 21.65 24.27 12.76
N MET A 920 21.44 25.50 13.20
CA MET A 920 21.29 26.68 12.32
C MET A 920 20.05 26.66 11.41
N GLY A 921 19.25 25.60 11.39
CA GLY A 921 17.97 25.56 10.67
C GLY A 921 16.92 26.50 11.24
N SER A 922 15.95 26.82 10.40
CA SER A 922 14.77 27.63 10.72
C SER A 922 13.72 27.38 9.66
N THR A 923 12.48 27.84 9.85
CA THR A 923 11.47 27.63 8.81
C THR A 923 11.75 28.40 7.50
N SER A 924 12.68 29.37 7.47
CA SER A 924 13.10 30.03 6.22
C SER A 924 14.17 29.28 5.43
N GLU A 925 14.98 28.47 6.12
CA GLU A 925 16.01 27.62 5.52
C GLU A 925 16.08 26.36 6.40
N PRO A 926 15.36 25.29 6.02
CA PRO A 926 15.24 24.10 6.85
C PRO A 926 16.44 23.16 6.74
N ASP A 927 17.12 23.17 5.59
CA ASP A 927 18.27 22.35 5.20
C ASP A 927 19.55 23.11 5.57
N THR A 928 20.26 22.65 6.60
CA THR A 928 21.40 23.32 7.22
C THR A 928 22.48 22.36 7.72
N MET A 929 22.21 21.07 7.66
CA MET A 929 23.08 19.93 7.91
C MET A 929 23.13 19.07 6.65
N THR A 930 24.14 18.21 6.57
CA THR A 930 24.43 17.42 5.37
C THR A 930 24.80 16.01 5.79
N MET A 931 24.24 15.00 5.13
CA MET A 931 24.68 13.62 5.24
C MET A 931 26.03 13.42 4.57
N GLU A 932 27.10 13.25 5.35
CA GLU A 932 28.47 13.30 4.86
C GLU A 932 28.92 12.03 4.11
N ILE A 933 28.97 12.10 2.77
CA ILE A 933 29.45 11.02 1.89
C ILE A 933 30.79 11.32 1.21
N HIS A 934 31.33 12.53 1.37
CA HIS A 934 32.57 12.99 0.71
C HIS A 934 33.78 13.02 1.68
N GLY A 935 33.56 13.19 2.98
CA GLY A 935 34.53 13.09 4.06
C GLY A 935 34.68 14.38 4.90
N VAL A 936 35.58 14.35 5.88
CA VAL A 936 35.81 15.46 6.83
C VAL A 936 36.36 16.73 6.18
N LEU A 937 37.23 16.63 5.18
CA LEU A 937 37.75 17.81 4.48
C LEU A 937 36.61 18.55 3.74
N PRO A 938 35.76 17.86 2.95
CA PRO A 938 34.47 18.41 2.50
C PRO A 938 33.67 19.03 3.63
N ALA A 939 33.49 18.34 4.76
CA ALA A 939 32.73 18.84 5.89
C ALA A 939 33.35 20.09 6.53
N LEU A 940 34.66 20.34 6.41
CA LEU A 940 35.32 21.52 6.97
C LEU A 940 35.34 22.71 6.01
N PHE A 941 35.45 22.48 4.71
CA PHE A 941 35.48 23.54 3.68
C PHE A 941 34.12 23.83 3.05
N GLY A 942 33.19 22.87 3.10
CA GLY A 942 31.85 22.89 2.52
C GLY A 942 31.90 22.77 1.01
N ASN A 943 32.81 21.94 0.51
CA ASN A 943 32.98 21.64 -0.91
C ASN A 943 32.86 20.13 -1.05
N PRO A 944 31.92 19.57 -1.83
CA PRO A 944 31.77 18.12 -1.99
C PRO A 944 32.92 17.46 -2.77
N ASN A 945 33.70 18.23 -3.55
CA ASN A 945 34.77 17.73 -4.41
C ASN A 945 36.14 18.39 -4.16
N PRO A 946 36.70 18.35 -2.93
CA PRO A 946 38.05 18.86 -2.70
C PRO A 946 39.08 17.91 -3.33
N LYS A 947 40.10 18.46 -3.99
CA LYS A 947 41.25 17.68 -4.47
C LYS A 947 42.01 17.13 -3.26
N GLY A 948 41.95 15.82 -2.99
CA GLY A 948 42.65 15.21 -1.86
C GLY A 948 42.08 13.84 -1.42
N ILE A 949 42.62 13.31 -0.33
CA ILE A 949 42.17 12.04 0.27
C ILE A 949 40.83 12.29 1.01
N ARG A 950 39.82 11.48 0.71
CA ARG A 950 38.52 11.49 1.39
C ARG A 950 38.64 10.67 2.67
N ILE A 951 38.64 11.34 3.83
CA ILE A 951 38.79 10.72 5.15
C ILE A 951 37.45 10.81 5.89
N LEU A 952 37.02 9.74 6.57
CA LEU A 952 35.80 9.71 7.40
C LEU A 952 34.51 10.03 6.60
N THR A 953 34.25 9.29 5.52
CA THR A 953 32.92 9.25 4.88
C THR A 953 32.02 8.32 5.71
N THR A 954 30.94 8.85 6.29
CA THR A 954 30.13 8.11 7.27
C THR A 954 28.68 7.91 6.84
N ALA A 955 28.19 8.69 5.87
CA ALA A 955 26.79 8.72 5.47
C ALA A 955 25.83 8.98 6.67
N LEU A 956 26.26 9.83 7.60
CA LEU A 956 25.44 10.36 8.69
C LEU A 956 25.34 11.88 8.54
N ASP A 957 24.22 12.45 8.96
CA ASP A 957 23.87 13.87 8.90
C ASP A 957 24.56 14.69 9.99
N TRP A 958 25.88 14.87 9.92
CA TRP A 958 26.64 15.60 10.94
C TRP A 958 27.36 16.86 10.44
N ALA A 959 27.57 17.02 9.14
CA ALA A 959 28.25 18.16 8.60
C ALA A 959 27.30 19.36 8.51
N ALA A 960 27.81 20.59 8.68
CA ALA A 960 26.99 21.79 8.49
C ALA A 960 26.96 22.19 7.01
N ALA A 961 25.78 22.17 6.39
CA ALA A 961 25.54 22.73 5.06
C ALA A 961 25.71 24.24 5.08
N LYS A 962 25.04 24.90 6.03
CA LYS A 962 25.02 26.36 6.15
C LYS A 962 26.22 26.88 6.94
N ARG A 963 26.97 27.85 6.42
CA ARG A 963 28.19 28.36 7.07
C ARG A 963 28.27 29.88 6.97
N PRO A 964 27.57 30.61 7.85
CA PRO A 964 27.38 32.05 7.70
C PRO A 964 28.66 32.87 7.45
N ILE A 965 29.76 32.55 8.14
CA ILE A 965 31.04 33.26 7.95
C ILE A 965 31.65 32.95 6.59
N ARG A 966 31.71 31.66 6.22
CA ARG A 966 32.26 31.24 4.92
C ARG A 966 31.42 31.77 3.78
N ASP A 967 30.10 31.67 3.89
CA ASP A 967 29.17 32.05 2.83
C ASP A 967 29.26 33.55 2.55
N ILE A 968 29.36 34.39 3.60
CA ILE A 968 29.63 35.84 3.46
C ILE A 968 30.98 36.08 2.75
N LEU A 969 32.05 35.38 3.16
CA LEU A 969 33.36 35.55 2.53
C LEU A 969 33.36 35.08 1.07
N GLY A 970 32.64 34.01 0.75
CA GLY A 970 32.49 33.48 -0.61
C GLY A 970 31.70 34.41 -1.52
N GLU A 971 30.61 35.00 -1.01
CA GLU A 971 29.84 36.03 -1.72
C GLU A 971 30.70 37.27 -2.02
N ILE A 972 31.47 37.75 -1.04
CA ILE A 972 32.41 38.86 -1.23
C ILE A 972 33.48 38.49 -2.27
N ALA A 973 34.04 37.28 -2.19
CA ALA A 973 35.06 36.79 -3.10
C ALA A 973 34.53 36.55 -4.53
N SER A 974 33.21 36.40 -4.69
CA SER A 974 32.53 36.23 -5.98
C SER A 974 32.23 37.55 -6.72
N LEU A 975 32.57 38.71 -6.15
CA LEU A 975 32.42 40.00 -6.80
C LEU A 975 33.26 40.08 -8.10
N PRO A 976 32.85 40.85 -9.12
CA PRO A 976 33.36 40.76 -10.50
C PRO A 976 34.90 40.78 -10.66
N ILE A 977 35.64 41.49 -9.80
CA ILE A 977 37.11 41.59 -9.87
C ILE A 977 37.78 40.43 -9.10
N LEU A 978 37.25 40.05 -7.94
CA LEU A 978 37.81 39.00 -7.09
C LEU A 978 37.49 37.60 -7.63
N ARG A 979 36.39 37.45 -8.35
CA ARG A 979 35.94 36.19 -8.94
C ARG A 979 36.99 35.52 -9.83
N TYR A 980 37.77 36.29 -10.58
CA TYR A 980 38.83 35.77 -11.46
C TYR A 980 39.95 35.03 -10.70
N PHE A 981 40.17 35.37 -9.42
CA PHE A 981 41.23 34.80 -8.59
C PHE A 981 40.70 33.88 -7.49
N THR A 982 39.38 33.79 -7.34
CA THR A 982 38.74 33.00 -6.29
C THR A 982 38.49 31.58 -6.78
N PRO A 983 38.83 30.53 -6.01
CA PRO A 983 38.49 29.15 -6.36
C PRO A 983 36.99 28.96 -6.54
N GLU A 984 36.56 28.21 -7.57
CA GLU A 984 35.14 27.99 -7.89
C GLU A 984 34.32 27.45 -6.71
N TRP A 985 34.87 26.50 -5.94
CA TRP A 985 34.22 25.95 -4.74
C TRP A 985 34.02 26.97 -3.61
N PHE A 986 34.79 28.06 -3.59
CA PHE A 986 34.62 29.13 -2.62
C PHE A 986 33.61 30.18 -3.12
N GLN A 987 33.30 30.18 -4.42
CA GLN A 987 32.29 31.05 -5.02
C GLN A 987 30.88 30.47 -4.85
N ASP A 988 30.70 29.17 -5.05
CA ASP A 988 29.39 28.52 -4.87
C ASP A 988 29.15 28.17 -3.40
N THR A 989 28.24 28.89 -2.76
CA THR A 989 27.88 28.64 -1.36
C THR A 989 26.75 27.63 -1.20
N GLN A 990 26.19 27.12 -2.31
CA GLN A 990 24.97 26.30 -2.35
C GLN A 990 25.22 24.83 -2.71
N ASP A 991 26.47 24.44 -2.94
CA ASP A 991 26.87 23.10 -3.41
C ASP A 991 26.93 22.03 -2.31
N TYR A 992 26.78 22.42 -1.04
CA TYR A 992 26.91 21.53 0.13
C TYR A 992 25.58 21.12 0.79
N TYR A 993 24.45 21.47 0.19
CA TYR A 993 23.12 21.14 0.71
C TYR A 993 22.70 19.78 0.12
N ASP A 994 22.28 18.83 0.95
CA ASP A 994 21.85 17.50 0.46
C ASP A 994 20.36 17.43 0.09
N GLY A 995 19.59 18.46 0.46
CA GLY A 995 18.21 18.64 0.09
C GLY A 995 17.23 17.75 0.83
N ILE A 996 17.59 17.15 1.98
CA ILE A 996 16.72 16.19 2.65
C ILE A 996 16.64 16.49 4.14
N ILE A 997 15.41 16.70 4.63
CA ILE A 997 15.15 17.22 5.97
C ILE A 997 14.80 16.09 6.95
N ILE A 998 15.39 16.12 8.16
CA ILE A 998 15.08 15.19 9.28
C ILE A 998 15.25 13.72 8.84
N THR A 999 16.42 13.40 8.30
CA THR A 999 16.70 12.16 7.59
C THR A 999 17.19 11.02 8.48
N VAL A 1000 18.44 11.12 8.96
CA VAL A 1000 19.23 9.94 9.35
C VAL A 1000 19.31 9.78 10.85
N PHE A 1001 19.97 10.73 11.53
CA PHE A 1001 20.29 10.57 12.94
C PHE A 1001 20.22 11.90 13.69
N LEU A 1002 21.19 12.80 13.48
CA LEU A 1002 21.28 14.03 14.28
C LEU A 1002 20.15 15.01 13.95
N SER A 1003 19.62 14.98 12.73
CA SER A 1003 18.50 15.85 12.33
C SER A 1003 17.17 15.47 13.01
N ARG A 1004 17.03 14.27 13.60
CA ARG A 1004 15.79 13.78 14.23
C ARG A 1004 15.55 14.28 15.66
N PHE A 1005 16.53 14.91 16.31
CA PHE A 1005 16.34 15.34 17.70
C PHE A 1005 15.16 16.30 17.90
N GLY A 1006 14.34 16.05 18.92
CA GLY A 1006 13.13 16.82 19.21
C GLY A 1006 11.91 16.37 18.41
N THR A 1007 11.85 15.09 18.04
CA THR A 1007 10.67 14.43 17.45
C THR A 1007 10.26 13.21 18.27
N SER A 1008 8.97 12.87 18.26
CA SER A 1008 8.42 11.71 18.96
C SER A 1008 7.45 10.93 18.09
N TRP A 1009 7.33 9.63 18.36
CA TRP A 1009 6.50 8.67 17.64
C TRP A 1009 5.14 8.49 18.31
N TYR A 1010 4.07 8.60 17.54
CA TYR A 1010 2.70 8.38 17.99
C TYR A 1010 2.06 7.24 17.20
N ASN A 1011 1.44 6.30 17.92
CA ASN A 1011 0.88 5.08 17.32
C ASN A 1011 -0.63 5.21 17.01
N GLY A 1012 -1.19 4.19 16.35
CA GLY A 1012 -2.60 4.15 15.97
C GLY A 1012 -3.58 4.33 17.13
N THR A 1013 -3.30 3.77 18.32
CA THR A 1013 -4.20 3.91 19.48
C THR A 1013 -4.17 5.32 20.06
N GLN A 1014 -3.01 5.98 20.05
CA GLN A 1014 -2.89 7.38 20.47
C GLN A 1014 -3.59 8.34 19.50
N VAL A 1015 -3.56 8.03 18.19
CA VAL A 1015 -4.34 8.77 17.19
C VAL A 1015 -5.83 8.58 17.43
N ASP A 1016 -6.29 7.32 17.54
CA ASP A 1016 -7.68 6.93 17.85
C ASP A 1016 -8.24 7.69 19.07
N ASP A 1017 -7.46 7.76 20.16
CA ASP A 1017 -7.86 8.49 21.38
C ASP A 1017 -7.91 10.03 21.20
N ALA A 1018 -7.19 10.58 20.23
CA ALA A 1018 -7.02 12.03 20.04
C ALA A 1018 -7.98 12.65 19.02
N ILE A 1019 -8.64 11.83 18.19
CA ILE A 1019 -9.58 12.31 17.17
C ILE A 1019 -11.00 11.77 17.41
N GLY A 1020 -12.01 12.57 17.08
CA GLY A 1020 -13.43 12.22 17.05
C GLY A 1020 -13.87 11.96 15.61
N ASN A 1021 -15.10 12.31 15.26
CA ASN A 1021 -15.50 12.36 13.85
C ASN A 1021 -14.71 13.46 13.14
N ILE A 1022 -13.81 13.09 12.23
CA ILE A 1022 -13.05 14.05 11.42
C ILE A 1022 -13.77 14.36 10.10
N HIS A 1023 -14.97 13.79 9.91
CA HIS A 1023 -15.82 13.87 8.72
C HIS A 1023 -15.13 13.32 7.46
N ALA A 1024 -15.80 13.37 6.32
CA ALA A 1024 -15.23 12.93 5.05
C ALA A 1024 -13.95 13.72 4.70
N ILE A 1025 -12.79 13.03 4.72
CA ILE A 1025 -11.48 13.59 4.34
C ILE A 1025 -10.69 12.65 3.42
N GLY A 1026 -9.75 13.21 2.66
CA GLY A 1026 -8.66 12.46 2.04
C GLY A 1026 -7.42 12.41 2.95
N VAL A 1027 -6.64 11.33 2.88
CA VAL A 1027 -5.31 11.26 3.51
C VAL A 1027 -4.28 10.82 2.46
N SER A 1028 -3.21 11.61 2.32
CA SER A 1028 -2.07 11.29 1.45
C SER A 1028 -0.79 11.31 2.26
N SER A 1029 -0.16 10.13 2.42
CA SER A 1029 0.99 9.93 3.30
C SER A 1029 2.16 9.33 2.53
N VAL A 1030 3.31 9.98 2.61
CA VAL A 1030 4.60 9.44 2.11
C VAL A 1030 5.40 8.70 3.19
N ALA A 1031 4.86 8.61 4.41
CA ALA A 1031 5.43 7.81 5.48
C ALA A 1031 5.38 6.31 5.12
N CYS A 1032 6.50 5.63 5.37
CA CYS A 1032 6.70 4.22 5.08
C CYS A 1032 6.11 3.31 6.17
N LEU A 1033 5.61 2.13 5.77
CA LEU A 1033 5.14 1.05 6.66
C LEU A 1033 3.80 1.22 7.43
N PRO A 1034 3.03 2.33 7.39
CA PRO A 1034 1.81 2.44 8.20
C PRO A 1034 0.61 1.67 7.62
N ALA A 1035 0.65 1.25 6.34
CA ALA A 1035 -0.50 0.61 5.71
C ALA A 1035 -0.75 -0.82 6.23
N GLY A 1036 -2.03 -1.22 6.26
CA GLY A 1036 -2.46 -2.49 6.85
C GLY A 1036 -2.31 -2.55 8.37
N LYS A 1037 -2.08 -1.42 9.04
CA LYS A 1037 -1.98 -1.35 10.50
C LYS A 1037 -3.22 -0.69 11.11
N TYR A 1038 -3.32 -0.72 12.44
CA TYR A 1038 -4.45 -0.13 13.16
C TYR A 1038 -4.60 1.36 12.89
N LEU A 1039 -3.49 2.10 12.71
CA LEU A 1039 -3.50 3.51 12.30
C LEU A 1039 -4.29 3.74 11.00
N HIS A 1040 -4.08 2.92 9.96
CA HIS A 1040 -4.81 3.02 8.69
C HIS A 1040 -6.33 2.79 8.93
N LEU A 1041 -6.69 1.77 9.70
CA LEU A 1041 -8.09 1.48 10.02
C LEU A 1041 -8.74 2.58 10.88
N THR A 1042 -7.98 3.16 11.81
CA THR A 1042 -8.40 4.27 12.66
C THR A 1042 -8.77 5.48 11.80
N LEU A 1043 -7.90 5.89 10.87
CA LEU A 1043 -8.20 7.03 10.00
C LEU A 1043 -9.48 6.82 9.20
N MET A 1044 -9.74 5.60 8.72
CA MET A 1044 -10.98 5.25 8.01
C MET A 1044 -12.21 5.39 8.92
N ARG A 1045 -12.18 4.76 10.11
CA ARG A 1045 -13.31 4.76 11.05
C ARG A 1045 -13.72 6.18 11.40
N HIS A 1046 -12.76 7.05 11.64
CA HIS A 1046 -13.01 8.44 12.05
C HIS A 1046 -13.48 9.36 10.91
N GLY A 1047 -13.28 9.03 9.63
CA GLY A 1047 -13.72 9.91 8.55
C GLY A 1047 -13.05 9.75 7.20
N SER A 1048 -11.83 9.20 7.16
CA SER A 1048 -11.06 9.12 5.92
C SER A 1048 -11.74 8.24 4.88
N VAL A 1049 -12.03 8.83 3.71
CA VAL A 1049 -12.75 8.18 2.61
C VAL A 1049 -11.79 7.44 1.68
N TYR A 1050 -10.62 8.03 1.44
CA TYR A 1050 -9.53 7.39 0.70
C TYR A 1050 -8.21 7.69 1.40
N GLN A 1051 -7.25 6.76 1.26
CA GLN A 1051 -5.94 6.81 1.90
C GLN A 1051 -4.88 6.37 0.90
N ILE A 1052 -3.83 7.17 0.72
CA ILE A 1052 -2.64 6.80 -0.04
C ILE A 1052 -1.52 6.56 0.97
N MET A 1053 -1.20 5.29 1.20
CA MET A 1053 -0.26 4.84 2.23
C MET A 1053 0.51 3.61 1.74
N ASP A 1054 1.83 3.58 1.96
CA ASP A 1054 2.67 2.44 1.57
C ASP A 1054 2.80 1.42 2.71
N PRO A 1055 2.57 0.11 2.49
CA PRO A 1055 2.85 -0.91 3.48
C PRO A 1055 4.35 -1.26 3.60
N TRP A 1056 5.20 -0.76 2.71
CA TRP A 1056 6.63 -1.07 2.67
C TRP A 1056 7.50 0.18 2.87
N ALA A 1057 8.82 0.00 2.87
CA ALA A 1057 9.77 1.09 2.87
C ALA A 1057 9.64 1.93 1.57
N THR A 1058 9.59 3.26 1.72
CA THR A 1058 9.50 4.24 0.61
C THR A 1058 10.86 4.87 0.35
N SER A 1059 11.18 5.20 -0.90
CA SER A 1059 12.44 5.89 -1.23
C SER A 1059 12.47 7.34 -0.72
N TRP A 1060 13.66 7.97 -0.70
CA TRP A 1060 13.79 9.38 -0.32
C TRP A 1060 12.98 10.30 -1.23
N TYR A 1061 12.86 9.93 -2.50
CA TYR A 1061 12.16 10.67 -3.55
C TYR A 1061 10.64 10.50 -3.55
N SER A 1062 10.05 10.10 -2.42
CA SER A 1062 8.60 9.89 -2.29
C SER A 1062 7.77 11.16 -2.52
N ASP A 1063 8.37 12.35 -2.38
CA ASP A 1063 7.74 13.64 -2.67
C ASP A 1063 7.27 13.73 -4.15
N VAL A 1064 7.90 13.02 -5.11
CA VAL A 1064 7.42 12.96 -6.51
C VAL A 1064 5.98 12.43 -6.57
N TRP A 1065 5.72 11.38 -5.80
CA TRP A 1065 4.43 10.69 -5.81
C TRP A 1065 3.34 11.59 -5.28
N GLN A 1066 3.62 12.27 -4.16
CA GLN A 1066 2.66 13.16 -3.53
C GLN A 1066 2.42 14.44 -4.33
N ASN A 1067 3.41 14.93 -5.09
CA ASN A 1067 3.22 16.05 -6.01
C ASN A 1067 2.38 15.67 -7.24
N SER A 1068 2.28 14.37 -7.57
CA SER A 1068 1.52 13.88 -8.72
C SER A 1068 0.02 13.65 -8.40
N VAL A 1069 -0.33 13.63 -7.11
CA VAL A 1069 -1.69 13.47 -6.56
C VAL A 1069 -2.26 14.84 -6.26
#